data_AF-A0A6P8FTB0-F1
#
_entry.id   AF-A0A6P8FTB0-F1
#
_cell.length_a   1.000
_cell.length_b   1.000
_cell.length_c   1.000
_cell.angle_alpha   90.00
_cell.angle_beta   90.00
_cell.angle_gamma   90.00
#
_symmetry.space_group_name_H-M   'P 1'
#
loop_
_entity.id
_entity.type
_entity.pdbx_description
1 polymer ?
#
loop_
_entity_poly.entity_id
_entity_poly.type
_entity_poly.pdbx_seq_one_letter_code
_entity_poly.pdbx_strand_id
1 'polypeptide(L)'
;MSKRLRNSEVCADCSVSDPRWASVNRGVLICDECCSVHRSLGRHSSQVRHLTHTPWPPTQLQMVQTLYNNGANSIWEHTLLDPASIMSGKRKANPQDKVHPNKAEFIKAKYQMLAFVHRMPCRDEDSCTAKDLSKQLHSSVRTGNLETCLRLLSLGAQANFFHPEKGNTPLHVAAKAGQLSQGELLTVYGADPGAPDTNGYTPIDYARQAGHHDLADRLVEIQYELTDRLAFYLCGRKPDHKNGEHFIIPQLADRNISVDLSELAKAAKKKLQSLSNHLFEELAMDVYDEVDRRETDAVWLTTQNHSTLVTETTVVPFLPVNPEYSSTRNQGRQKLARFNAHEFATLVIDILSDAKRRQLGKSVTSPRVDNVELILKSVSSCPVDDRQDNDQPDYDSVASDEDLDLEPSGKNDRAKSLDSDLSDSPVSVQEFQDVKSALAASEAKIQQLMKVNSNLSDELRHMQKKLQSLQCENSSLRRQGPVHSYQAPGGPDYPSSSSCLPHPPSSFFSSSSSSCTTATSSSSSSALKHRPSVRGSRPMSMYETGSGLKPYLPRGETPYPEDLLPTLQHFPPHTSKMEKQSSVLDGDYDNTLNDADLEDSGAARRGRLRSSGWLGETGSIPELNDLEAECDPSLPSTEDVIRKTEQITKNIQELLRAAQENKHDSFVPCAERIHVAVSEMAALFPKKPRSEMVRIALRLLTSSAQRLQSECRKAVPAEGGPSPDMQLVTQQVIQCAYDIAKAAKQLVTITTKENSN
;
A
#
# COMPACT_ATOMS: atom_id res chain seq x y z
N MET A 1 -9.34 -23.28 40.81
CA MET A 1 -9.28 -23.98 39.50
C MET A 1 -8.93 -22.96 38.42
N SER A 2 -8.01 -23.25 37.50
CA SER A 2 -7.63 -22.29 36.44
C SER A 2 -8.30 -22.64 35.10
N LYS A 3 -9.37 -21.93 34.73
CA LYS A 3 -9.92 -21.97 33.36
C LYS A 3 -9.04 -21.15 32.39
N ARG A 4 -7.79 -21.58 32.19
CA ARG A 4 -7.04 -21.21 30.99
C ARG A 4 -7.64 -21.96 29.80
N LEU A 5 -8.76 -21.45 29.29
CA LEU A 5 -9.11 -21.62 27.89
C LEU A 5 -7.97 -21.00 27.09
N ARG A 6 -7.04 -21.85 26.63
CA ARG A 6 -6.21 -21.48 25.49
C ARG A 6 -7.14 -21.52 24.29
N ASN A 7 -7.76 -20.39 23.97
CA ASN A 7 -8.25 -20.21 22.61
C ASN A 7 -7.03 -20.42 21.71
N SER A 8 -7.07 -21.44 20.85
CA SER A 8 -6.09 -21.57 19.77
C SER A 8 -6.20 -20.31 18.93
N GLU A 9 -5.12 -19.56 18.78
CA GLU A 9 -5.12 -18.41 17.88
C GLU A 9 -5.40 -18.94 16.48
N VAL A 10 -6.45 -18.41 15.85
CA VAL A 10 -6.94 -18.79 14.53
C VAL A 10 -7.03 -17.56 13.63
N CYS A 11 -6.70 -17.76 12.35
CA CYS A 11 -6.88 -16.81 11.29
C CYS A 11 -8.32 -16.30 11.26
N ALA A 12 -8.48 -14.97 11.37
CA ALA A 12 -9.78 -14.32 11.45
C ALA A 12 -10.65 -14.53 10.20
N ASP A 13 -10.10 -14.96 9.06
CA ASP A 13 -10.84 -15.05 7.79
C ASP A 13 -11.14 -16.48 7.33
N CYS A 14 -10.28 -17.44 7.67
CA CYS A 14 -10.45 -18.85 7.27
C CYS A 14 -10.27 -19.88 8.39
N SER A 15 -10.12 -19.44 9.64
CA SER A 15 -10.04 -20.30 10.84
C SER A 15 -8.88 -21.31 10.89
N VAL A 16 -7.86 -21.16 10.03
CA VAL A 16 -6.55 -21.85 10.13
C VAL A 16 -5.89 -21.52 11.48
N SER A 17 -5.33 -22.50 12.19
CA SER A 17 -4.60 -22.26 13.45
C SER A 17 -3.26 -21.55 13.22
N ASP A 18 -2.72 -20.97 14.29
CA ASP A 18 -1.37 -20.41 14.35
C ASP A 18 -1.10 -19.30 13.30
N PRO A 19 -1.96 -18.26 13.21
CA PRO A 19 -1.79 -17.15 12.29
C PRO A 19 -0.47 -16.41 12.55
N ARG A 20 0.29 -16.13 11.48
CA ARG A 20 1.65 -15.55 11.57
C ARG A 20 1.70 -14.04 11.32
N TRP A 21 0.59 -13.46 10.87
CA TRP A 21 0.44 -12.05 10.49
C TRP A 21 -0.70 -11.39 11.25
N ALA A 22 -0.67 -10.06 11.32
CA ALA A 22 -1.77 -9.24 11.82
C ALA A 22 -2.21 -8.21 10.79
N SER A 23 -3.49 -7.85 10.81
CA SER A 23 -4.03 -6.63 10.19
C SER A 23 -4.26 -5.61 11.30
N VAL A 24 -3.35 -4.64 11.42
CA VAL A 24 -3.21 -3.76 12.59
C VAL A 24 -4.44 -2.89 12.77
N ASN A 25 -4.88 -2.20 11.71
CA ASN A 25 -6.09 -1.36 11.72
C ASN A 25 -7.40 -2.14 11.86
N ARG A 26 -7.40 -3.46 11.61
CA ARG A 26 -8.59 -4.31 11.77
C ARG A 26 -8.62 -5.04 13.12
N GLY A 27 -7.53 -5.03 13.89
CA GLY A 27 -7.45 -5.69 15.19
C GLY A 27 -7.52 -7.22 15.13
N VAL A 28 -7.00 -7.83 14.05
CA VAL A 28 -7.13 -9.28 13.80
C VAL A 28 -5.84 -9.97 13.39
N LEU A 29 -5.71 -11.26 13.71
CA LEU A 29 -4.63 -12.14 13.29
C LEU A 29 -5.05 -12.97 12.06
N ILE A 30 -4.15 -13.14 11.09
CA ILE A 30 -4.40 -13.82 9.81
C ILE A 30 -3.25 -14.78 9.43
N CYS A 31 -3.56 -15.87 8.72
CA CYS A 31 -2.57 -16.78 8.15
C CYS A 31 -1.98 -16.23 6.84
N ASP A 32 -0.90 -16.83 6.36
CA ASP A 32 -0.17 -16.39 5.17
C ASP A 32 -1.05 -16.33 3.91
N GLU A 33 -1.91 -17.32 3.67
CA GLU A 33 -2.83 -17.36 2.53
C GLU A 33 -3.89 -16.24 2.55
N CYS A 34 -4.25 -15.74 3.73
CA CYS A 34 -5.11 -14.58 3.87
C CYS A 34 -4.29 -13.29 3.75
N CYS A 35 -3.05 -13.28 4.27
CA CYS A 35 -2.14 -12.15 4.17
C CYS A 35 -1.75 -11.81 2.72
N SER A 36 -1.59 -12.78 1.81
CA SER A 36 -1.36 -12.49 0.38
C SER A 36 -2.51 -11.69 -0.23
N VAL A 37 -3.76 -12.01 0.11
CA VAL A 37 -4.94 -11.24 -0.30
C VAL A 37 -4.94 -9.86 0.37
N HIS A 38 -4.70 -9.76 1.68
CA HIS A 38 -4.64 -8.47 2.38
C HIS A 38 -3.58 -7.52 1.79
N ARG A 39 -2.40 -8.04 1.42
CA ARG A 39 -1.36 -7.27 0.70
C ARG A 39 -1.88 -6.71 -0.63
N SER A 40 -2.74 -7.44 -1.34
CA SER A 40 -3.36 -6.97 -2.59
C SER A 40 -4.46 -5.90 -2.40
N LEU A 41 -4.98 -5.72 -1.18
CA LEU A 41 -5.95 -4.65 -0.88
C LEU A 41 -5.27 -3.30 -0.60
N GLY A 42 -4.02 -3.31 -0.14
CA GLY A 42 -3.29 -2.09 0.24
C GLY A 42 -3.66 -1.54 1.63
N ARG A 43 -2.80 -0.64 2.12
CA ARG A 43 -2.79 -0.18 3.52
C ARG A 43 -4.07 0.56 3.95
N HIS A 44 -4.74 1.24 3.02
CA HIS A 44 -6.03 1.91 3.27
C HIS A 44 -7.11 0.91 3.72
N SER A 45 -7.08 -0.32 3.21
CA SER A 45 -8.00 -1.39 3.65
C SER A 45 -7.40 -2.24 4.78
N SER A 46 -6.12 -2.64 4.67
CA SER A 46 -5.44 -3.48 5.67
C SER A 46 -3.95 -3.14 5.80
N GLN A 47 -3.55 -2.63 6.96
CA GLN A 47 -2.15 -2.46 7.35
C GLN A 47 -1.61 -3.81 7.87
N VAL A 48 -0.81 -4.52 7.06
CA VAL A 48 -0.29 -5.86 7.42
C VAL A 48 1.05 -5.79 8.16
N ARG A 49 1.26 -6.67 9.15
CA ARG A 49 2.54 -6.78 9.88
C ARG A 49 2.80 -8.22 10.33
N HIS A 50 4.01 -8.76 10.14
CA HIS A 50 4.34 -10.13 10.56
C HIS A 50 4.66 -10.16 12.06
N LEU A 51 4.08 -11.10 12.81
CA LEU A 51 4.20 -11.19 14.28
C LEU A 51 5.64 -11.35 14.80
N THR A 52 6.45 -12.21 14.17
CA THR A 52 7.85 -12.48 14.59
C THR A 52 8.95 -11.93 13.68
N HIS A 53 8.70 -11.71 12.39
CA HIS A 53 9.72 -11.28 11.41
C HIS A 53 9.78 -9.75 11.18
N THR A 54 8.95 -8.96 11.85
CA THR A 54 9.11 -7.49 11.92
C THR A 54 9.31 -7.06 13.38
N PRO A 55 10.08 -6.00 13.66
CA PRO A 55 10.10 -5.41 14.99
C PRO A 55 8.73 -4.79 15.30
N TRP A 56 8.25 -4.93 16.53
CA TRP A 56 6.99 -4.34 17.01
C TRP A 56 7.25 -3.39 18.18
N PRO A 57 6.59 -2.21 18.22
CA PRO A 57 6.34 -1.53 19.47
C PRO A 57 5.51 -2.45 20.38
N PRO A 58 5.94 -2.75 21.63
CA PRO A 58 5.24 -3.70 22.49
C PRO A 58 3.78 -3.30 22.77
N THR A 59 3.55 -2.00 22.88
CA THR A 59 2.25 -1.34 23.07
C THR A 59 1.31 -1.53 21.88
N GLN A 60 1.82 -1.43 20.65
CA GLN A 60 1.04 -1.67 19.44
C GLN A 60 0.66 -3.15 19.30
N LEU A 61 1.58 -4.07 19.59
CA LEU A 61 1.28 -5.50 19.58
C LEU A 61 0.24 -5.86 20.66
N GLN A 62 0.38 -5.28 21.87
CA GLN A 62 -0.59 -5.42 22.95
C GLN A 62 -1.97 -4.88 22.56
N MET A 63 -2.05 -3.75 21.86
CA MET A 63 -3.31 -3.18 21.35
C MET A 63 -4.00 -4.15 20.37
N VAL A 64 -3.28 -4.67 19.36
CA VAL A 64 -3.82 -5.64 18.38
C VAL A 64 -4.23 -6.94 19.08
N GLN A 65 -3.41 -7.49 19.98
CA GLN A 65 -3.75 -8.69 20.75
C GLN A 65 -4.96 -8.47 21.65
N THR A 66 -5.14 -7.28 22.22
CA THR A 66 -6.29 -6.95 23.07
C THR A 66 -7.56 -6.83 22.22
N LEU A 67 -7.51 -6.22 21.03
CA LEU A 67 -8.63 -6.21 20.09
C LEU A 67 -9.03 -7.62 19.64
N TYR A 68 -8.06 -8.43 19.23
CA TYR A 68 -8.29 -9.79 18.78
C TYR A 68 -8.93 -10.67 19.87
N ASN A 69 -8.38 -10.65 21.08
CA ASN A 69 -8.88 -11.46 22.20
C ASN A 69 -10.24 -10.99 22.74
N ASN A 70 -10.58 -9.70 22.60
CA ASN A 70 -11.93 -9.18 22.88
C ASN A 70 -12.89 -9.28 21.68
N GLY A 71 -12.53 -10.04 20.64
CA GLY A 71 -13.46 -10.40 19.57
C GLY A 71 -13.72 -9.29 18.55
N ALA A 72 -12.76 -8.40 18.27
CA ALA A 72 -12.86 -7.37 17.23
C ALA A 72 -13.34 -7.90 15.86
N ASN A 73 -13.04 -9.17 15.55
CA ASN A 73 -13.56 -9.87 14.37
C ASN A 73 -15.10 -9.89 14.26
N SER A 74 -15.83 -9.77 15.39
CA SER A 74 -17.30 -9.67 15.41
C SER A 74 -17.84 -8.38 14.79
N ILE A 75 -17.03 -7.31 14.69
CA ILE A 75 -17.39 -6.08 13.96
C ILE A 75 -17.43 -6.38 12.46
N TRP A 76 -16.41 -7.09 11.97
CA TRP A 76 -16.21 -7.41 10.54
C TRP A 76 -17.03 -8.62 10.05
N GLU A 77 -17.59 -9.42 10.95
CA GLU A 77 -18.40 -10.62 10.63
C GLU A 77 -19.80 -10.57 11.28
N HIS A 78 -20.26 -9.41 11.76
CA HIS A 78 -21.49 -9.26 12.56
C HIS A 78 -22.70 -9.98 11.96
N THR A 79 -22.98 -9.83 10.66
CA THR A 79 -24.14 -10.49 10.06
C THR A 79 -23.96 -11.99 9.94
N LEU A 80 -22.73 -12.52 9.84
CA LEU A 80 -22.45 -13.96 9.80
C LEU A 80 -22.59 -14.64 11.18
N LEU A 81 -22.67 -13.84 12.26
CA LEU A 81 -22.94 -14.30 13.62
C LEU A 81 -24.45 -14.35 13.95
N ASP A 82 -25.30 -13.80 13.09
CA ASP A 82 -26.76 -13.86 13.22
C ASP A 82 -27.26 -15.25 12.73
N PRO A 83 -27.95 -16.05 13.57
CA PRO A 83 -28.52 -17.33 13.14
C PRO A 83 -29.43 -17.24 11.92
N ALA A 84 -30.08 -16.09 11.66
CA ALA A 84 -30.92 -15.90 10.48
C ALA A 84 -30.11 -15.78 9.17
N SER A 85 -28.85 -15.33 9.23
CA SER A 85 -28.02 -15.15 8.02
C SER A 85 -27.57 -16.47 7.40
N ILE A 86 -27.50 -17.53 8.20
CA ILE A 86 -26.98 -18.86 7.82
C ILE A 86 -27.78 -19.42 6.63
N MET A 87 -29.07 -19.06 6.53
CA MET A 87 -29.96 -19.43 5.42
C MET A 87 -29.62 -18.74 4.09
N SER A 88 -28.85 -17.65 4.08
CA SER A 88 -28.60 -16.84 2.88
C SER A 88 -27.41 -17.33 2.02
N GLY A 89 -26.82 -18.49 2.33
CA GLY A 89 -25.67 -19.06 1.62
C GLY A 89 -24.34 -18.32 1.81
N LYS A 90 -24.34 -17.19 2.52
CA LYS A 90 -23.12 -16.45 2.90
C LYS A 90 -22.35 -17.24 3.94
N ARG A 91 -21.31 -17.97 3.51
CA ARG A 91 -20.40 -18.71 4.40
C ARG A 91 -19.04 -18.02 4.53
N LYS A 92 -18.42 -18.20 5.69
CA LYS A 92 -17.00 -17.92 5.91
C LYS A 92 -16.13 -18.89 5.10
N ALA A 93 -14.93 -18.47 4.69
CA ALA A 93 -13.98 -19.37 4.03
C ALA A 93 -13.47 -20.44 5.01
N ASN A 94 -13.19 -21.65 4.51
CA ASN A 94 -12.68 -22.76 5.31
C ASN A 94 -11.15 -22.84 5.21
N PRO A 95 -10.46 -23.55 6.14
CA PRO A 95 -9.02 -23.73 6.06
C PRO A 95 -8.56 -24.37 4.73
N GLN A 96 -9.36 -25.27 4.17
CA GLN A 96 -9.09 -26.01 2.94
C GLN A 96 -9.64 -25.33 1.66
N ASP A 97 -10.38 -24.22 1.77
CA ASP A 97 -10.85 -23.48 0.60
C ASP A 97 -9.66 -22.85 -0.15
N LYS A 98 -9.70 -22.79 -1.48
CA LYS A 98 -8.59 -22.24 -2.28
C LYS A 98 -8.40 -20.74 -2.00
N VAL A 99 -7.15 -20.27 -2.07
CA VAL A 99 -6.80 -18.84 -1.97
C VAL A 99 -7.62 -18.01 -2.97
N HIS A 100 -7.65 -18.47 -4.23
CA HIS A 100 -8.49 -17.91 -5.29
C HIS A 100 -9.44 -18.99 -5.86
N PRO A 101 -10.72 -18.65 -6.13
CA PRO A 101 -11.37 -17.39 -5.79
C PRO A 101 -11.75 -17.28 -4.30
N ASN A 102 -11.95 -18.41 -3.61
CA ASN A 102 -12.80 -18.49 -2.41
C ASN A 102 -12.36 -17.61 -1.22
N LYS A 103 -11.11 -17.72 -0.76
CA LYS A 103 -10.61 -16.88 0.34
C LYS A 103 -10.50 -15.42 -0.09
N ALA A 104 -10.07 -15.16 -1.32
CA ALA A 104 -9.92 -13.81 -1.87
C ALA A 104 -11.25 -13.04 -1.99
N GLU A 105 -12.31 -13.68 -2.46
CA GLU A 105 -13.66 -13.11 -2.53
C GLU A 105 -14.22 -12.83 -1.13
N PHE A 106 -14.07 -13.78 -0.19
CA PHE A 106 -14.51 -13.59 1.18
C PHE A 106 -13.81 -12.40 1.87
N ILE A 107 -12.49 -12.29 1.73
CA ILE A 107 -11.67 -11.21 2.32
C ILE A 107 -12.04 -9.85 1.70
N LYS A 108 -12.26 -9.78 0.37
CA LYS A 108 -12.73 -8.56 -0.29
C LYS A 108 -14.14 -8.18 0.18
N ALA A 109 -15.06 -9.14 0.23
CA ALA A 109 -16.41 -8.92 0.77
C ALA A 109 -16.36 -8.38 2.21
N LYS A 110 -15.47 -8.93 3.05
CA LYS A 110 -15.33 -8.59 4.47
C LYS A 110 -14.74 -7.21 4.74
N TYR A 111 -13.60 -6.86 4.13
CA TYR A 111 -12.86 -5.64 4.49
C TYR A 111 -12.92 -4.51 3.46
N GLN A 112 -13.15 -4.82 2.18
CA GLN A 112 -13.24 -3.83 1.09
C GLN A 112 -14.70 -3.45 0.80
N MET A 113 -15.62 -4.42 0.77
CA MET A 113 -17.05 -4.18 0.54
C MET A 113 -17.85 -4.05 1.85
N LEU A 114 -17.23 -4.35 3.01
CA LEU A 114 -17.85 -4.35 4.34
C LEU A 114 -19.18 -5.15 4.41
N ALA A 115 -19.34 -6.19 3.60
CA ALA A 115 -20.60 -6.89 3.34
C ALA A 115 -21.21 -7.65 4.53
N PHE A 116 -20.51 -7.66 5.68
CA PHE A 116 -20.91 -8.36 6.89
C PHE A 116 -20.95 -7.49 8.17
N VAL A 117 -20.70 -6.17 8.09
CA VAL A 117 -20.80 -5.28 9.26
C VAL A 117 -22.26 -5.02 9.65
N HIS A 118 -22.53 -4.57 10.89
CA HIS A 118 -23.90 -4.26 11.33
C HIS A 118 -24.52 -3.08 10.58
N ARG A 119 -23.73 -2.04 10.29
CA ARG A 119 -24.11 -0.84 9.53
C ARG A 119 -22.90 -0.38 8.74
N MET A 120 -23.11 0.09 7.51
CA MET A 120 -22.05 0.72 6.73
C MET A 120 -21.54 1.99 7.43
N PRO A 121 -20.30 2.43 7.14
CA PRO A 121 -19.84 3.76 7.51
C PRO A 121 -20.78 4.84 6.94
N CYS A 122 -20.88 5.96 7.64
CA CYS A 122 -21.48 7.17 7.10
C CYS A 122 -20.75 7.63 5.83
N ARG A 123 -21.47 8.20 4.86
CA ARG A 123 -20.85 8.91 3.74
C ARG A 123 -20.44 10.31 4.18
N ASP A 124 -19.52 10.97 3.48
CA ASP A 124 -19.03 12.30 3.86
C ASP A 124 -20.14 13.37 3.85
N GLU A 125 -21.16 13.19 3.00
CA GLU A 125 -22.43 13.93 3.00
C GLU A 125 -23.18 13.87 4.34
N ASP A 126 -23.11 12.74 5.07
CA ASP A 126 -23.74 12.52 6.38
C ASP A 126 -22.97 13.20 7.53
N SER A 127 -22.46 14.41 7.28
CA SER A 127 -21.56 15.16 8.16
C SER A 127 -22.06 15.29 9.60
N CYS A 128 -23.38 15.33 9.82
CA CYS A 128 -24.00 15.33 11.15
C CYS A 128 -23.71 14.03 11.92
N THR A 129 -23.98 12.88 11.30
CA THR A 129 -23.79 11.55 11.90
C THR A 129 -22.32 11.26 12.17
N ALA A 130 -21.43 11.65 11.24
CA ALA A 130 -19.98 11.54 11.43
C ALA A 130 -19.48 12.37 12.62
N LYS A 131 -19.99 13.60 12.82
CA LYS A 131 -19.69 14.44 13.99
C LYS A 131 -20.17 13.80 15.29
N ASP A 132 -21.37 13.23 15.33
CA ASP A 132 -21.91 12.61 16.55
C ASP A 132 -21.25 11.28 16.90
N LEU A 133 -20.83 10.48 15.92
CA LEU A 133 -19.95 9.32 16.13
C LEU A 133 -18.57 9.75 16.67
N SER A 134 -18.06 10.89 16.21
CA SER A 134 -16.78 11.43 16.65
C SER A 134 -16.81 12.02 18.07
N LYS A 135 -17.92 12.66 18.49
CA LYS A 135 -18.18 13.03 19.90
C LYS A 135 -18.25 11.81 20.81
N GLN A 136 -18.87 10.71 20.34
CA GLN A 136 -18.90 9.43 21.07
C GLN A 136 -17.49 8.83 21.20
N LEU A 137 -16.68 8.88 20.15
CA LEU A 137 -15.29 8.40 20.19
C LEU A 137 -14.46 9.21 21.20
N HIS A 138 -14.51 10.55 21.11
CA HIS A 138 -13.87 11.50 22.04
C HIS A 138 -14.20 11.20 23.51
N SER A 139 -15.46 10.84 23.80
CA SER A 139 -15.90 10.46 25.16
C SER A 139 -15.44 9.05 25.58
N SER A 140 -15.37 8.10 24.63
CA SER A 140 -15.13 6.67 24.90
C SER A 140 -13.66 6.35 25.20
N VAL A 141 -12.73 7.02 24.51
CA VAL A 141 -11.27 6.77 24.61
C VAL A 141 -10.66 7.15 25.96
N ARG A 142 -11.45 7.76 26.87
CA ARG A 142 -11.14 7.92 28.30
C ARG A 142 -11.10 6.57 29.05
N THR A 143 -11.61 5.50 28.45
CA THR A 143 -11.69 4.15 29.04
C THR A 143 -10.94 3.12 28.20
N GLY A 144 -10.54 1.99 28.78
CA GLY A 144 -9.80 0.94 28.09
C GLY A 144 -10.59 0.09 27.09
N ASN A 145 -11.84 0.45 26.76
CA ASN A 145 -12.65 -0.32 25.82
C ASN A 145 -12.27 -0.02 24.36
N LEU A 146 -11.29 -0.76 23.86
CA LEU A 146 -10.83 -0.70 22.47
C LEU A 146 -11.90 -1.17 21.47
N GLU A 147 -12.77 -2.10 21.86
CA GLU A 147 -13.77 -2.69 20.96
C GLU A 147 -14.86 -1.65 20.61
N THR A 148 -15.34 -0.88 21.59
CA THR A 148 -16.23 0.27 21.35
C THR A 148 -15.57 1.33 20.47
N CYS A 149 -14.28 1.63 20.68
CA CYS A 149 -13.58 2.65 19.92
C CYS A 149 -13.32 2.21 18.47
N LEU A 150 -12.89 0.96 18.25
CA LEU A 150 -12.77 0.36 16.92
C LEU A 150 -14.13 0.31 16.20
N ARG A 151 -15.22 -0.01 16.92
CA ARG A 151 -16.57 -0.02 16.36
C ARG A 151 -17.01 1.38 15.91
N LEU A 152 -16.76 2.43 16.70
CA LEU A 152 -17.03 3.81 16.31
C LEU A 152 -16.20 4.26 15.10
N LEU A 153 -14.89 3.95 15.09
CA LEU A 153 -14.00 4.19 13.95
C LEU A 153 -14.50 3.46 12.67
N SER A 154 -14.99 2.21 12.81
CA SER A 154 -15.57 1.44 11.69
C SER A 154 -16.89 1.98 11.13
N LEU A 155 -17.54 2.92 11.83
CA LEU A 155 -18.77 3.59 11.41
C LEU A 155 -18.51 4.99 10.80
N GLY A 156 -17.26 5.46 10.79
CA GLY A 156 -16.89 6.79 10.29
C GLY A 156 -16.61 7.84 11.36
N ALA A 157 -16.37 7.45 12.62
CA ALA A 157 -15.82 8.39 13.61
C ALA A 157 -14.39 8.82 13.21
N GLN A 158 -14.09 10.11 13.29
CA GLN A 158 -12.79 10.66 12.90
C GLN A 158 -11.82 10.66 14.10
N ALA A 159 -10.67 9.98 13.98
CA ALA A 159 -9.67 9.91 15.05
C ALA A 159 -9.05 11.29 15.39
N ASN A 160 -8.93 12.18 14.40
CA ASN A 160 -8.47 13.56 14.52
C ASN A 160 -9.60 14.58 14.80
N PHE A 161 -10.81 14.15 15.13
CA PHE A 161 -11.94 15.06 15.37
C PHE A 161 -11.62 16.12 16.43
N PHE A 162 -11.72 17.41 16.08
CA PHE A 162 -11.56 18.50 17.01
C PHE A 162 -12.91 18.85 17.65
N HIS A 163 -13.07 18.60 18.95
CA HIS A 163 -14.35 18.79 19.62
C HIS A 163 -14.59 20.29 19.93
N PRO A 164 -15.56 20.98 19.31
CA PRO A 164 -15.66 22.45 19.39
C PRO A 164 -15.85 22.96 20.82
N GLU A 165 -16.74 22.34 21.60
CA GLU A 165 -16.99 22.72 23.01
C GLU A 165 -15.91 22.33 24.03
N LYS A 166 -14.95 21.47 23.65
CA LYS A 166 -13.89 20.96 24.56
C LYS A 166 -12.49 21.39 24.12
N GLY A 167 -12.37 21.94 22.92
CA GLY A 167 -11.15 22.51 22.36
C GLY A 167 -10.04 21.50 22.05
N ASN A 168 -10.34 20.19 22.01
CA ASN A 168 -9.32 19.15 21.90
C ASN A 168 -9.80 17.89 21.14
N THR A 169 -8.86 17.02 20.79
CA THR A 169 -9.11 15.77 20.02
C THR A 169 -9.21 14.52 20.91
N PRO A 170 -9.76 13.39 20.43
CA PRO A 170 -9.75 12.11 21.16
C PRO A 170 -8.36 11.72 21.71
N LEU A 171 -7.28 12.01 20.98
CA LEU A 171 -5.93 11.66 21.40
C LEU A 171 -5.48 12.44 22.66
N HIS A 172 -5.91 13.69 22.82
CA HIS A 172 -5.70 14.46 24.05
C HIS A 172 -6.41 13.81 25.26
N VAL A 173 -7.63 13.32 25.05
CA VAL A 173 -8.42 12.65 26.09
C VAL A 173 -7.79 11.31 26.50
N ALA A 174 -7.35 10.51 25.51
CA ALA A 174 -6.64 9.26 25.75
C ALA A 174 -5.30 9.49 26.49
N ALA A 175 -4.52 10.50 26.07
CA ALA A 175 -3.25 10.87 26.68
C ALA A 175 -3.40 11.32 28.13
N LYS A 176 -4.35 12.24 28.40
CA LYS A 176 -4.66 12.73 29.76
C LYS A 176 -5.22 11.64 30.69
N ALA A 177 -5.76 10.56 30.14
CA ALA A 177 -6.32 9.42 30.88
C ALA A 177 -5.38 8.19 30.92
N GLY A 178 -4.15 8.31 30.42
CA GLY A 178 -3.15 7.23 30.41
C GLY A 178 -3.52 6.02 29.55
N GLN A 179 -4.45 6.17 28.61
CA GLN A 179 -5.02 5.07 27.84
C GLN A 179 -4.11 4.67 26.66
N LEU A 180 -2.97 4.05 27.00
CA LEU A 180 -1.89 3.71 26.07
C LEU A 180 -2.36 2.95 24.81
N SER A 181 -3.19 1.92 24.96
CA SER A 181 -3.74 1.16 23.83
C SER A 181 -4.77 1.96 23.01
N GLN A 182 -5.47 2.94 23.61
CA GLN A 182 -6.35 3.85 22.85
C GLN A 182 -5.52 4.84 22.02
N GLY A 183 -4.39 5.30 22.56
CA GLY A 183 -3.40 6.09 21.82
C GLY A 183 -2.94 5.36 20.55
N GLU A 184 -2.47 4.11 20.68
CA GLU A 184 -2.08 3.27 19.53
C GLU A 184 -3.22 3.07 18.52
N LEU A 185 -4.45 2.79 18.98
CA LEU A 185 -5.61 2.60 18.09
C LEU A 185 -5.97 3.88 17.32
N LEU A 186 -6.01 5.03 18.01
CA LEU A 186 -6.30 6.33 17.39
C LEU A 186 -5.22 6.71 16.37
N THR A 187 -3.94 6.50 16.68
CA THR A 187 -2.84 6.85 15.78
C THR A 187 -2.72 5.90 14.57
N VAL A 188 -3.09 4.62 14.72
CA VAL A 188 -3.24 3.68 13.59
C VAL A 188 -4.36 4.13 12.63
N TYR A 189 -5.35 4.86 13.14
CA TYR A 189 -6.40 5.54 12.39
C TYR A 189 -6.08 7.02 12.06
N GLY A 190 -4.81 7.42 12.15
CA GLY A 190 -4.32 8.72 11.66
C GLY A 190 -4.42 9.89 12.65
N ALA A 191 -4.70 9.66 13.94
CA ALA A 191 -4.65 10.74 14.93
C ALA A 191 -3.22 11.30 15.08
N ASP A 192 -3.07 12.64 15.09
CA ASP A 192 -1.79 13.34 15.14
C ASP A 192 -1.35 13.64 16.60
N PRO A 193 -0.20 13.11 17.08
CA PRO A 193 0.36 13.47 18.38
C PRO A 193 0.91 14.92 18.48
N GLY A 194 1.11 15.60 17.35
CA GLY A 194 1.61 16.98 17.28
C GLY A 194 0.52 18.06 17.25
N ALA A 195 -0.75 17.69 17.04
CA ALA A 195 -1.85 18.65 16.94
C ALA A 195 -2.16 19.30 18.30
N PRO A 196 -2.16 20.64 18.43
CA PRO A 196 -2.44 21.34 19.68
C PRO A 196 -3.95 21.46 19.97
N ASP A 197 -4.29 21.59 21.26
CA ASP A 197 -5.62 22.02 21.72
C ASP A 197 -5.81 23.56 21.69
N THR A 198 -6.99 24.05 22.06
CA THR A 198 -7.29 25.50 22.15
C THR A 198 -6.39 26.28 23.12
N ASN A 199 -5.63 25.59 23.99
CA ASN A 199 -4.71 26.18 24.95
C ASN A 199 -3.25 26.10 24.47
N GLY A 200 -2.99 25.48 23.31
CA GLY A 200 -1.66 25.27 22.74
C GLY A 200 -0.94 24.00 23.22
N TYR A 201 -1.58 23.13 24.03
CA TYR A 201 -0.96 21.88 24.51
C TYR A 201 -1.22 20.73 23.56
N THR A 202 -0.21 19.89 23.32
CA THR A 202 -0.34 18.65 22.53
C THR A 202 -0.80 17.47 23.39
N PRO A 203 -1.25 16.34 22.81
CA PRO A 203 -1.45 15.09 23.54
C PRO A 203 -0.21 14.65 24.33
N ILE A 204 0.99 14.88 23.79
CA ILE A 204 2.26 14.54 24.44
C ILE A 204 2.42 15.32 25.76
N ASP A 205 2.05 16.60 25.77
CA ASP A 205 2.14 17.46 26.96
C ASP A 205 1.11 17.06 28.02
N TYR A 206 -0.10 16.68 27.62
CA TYR A 206 -1.08 16.11 28.54
C TYR A 206 -0.63 14.78 29.16
N ALA A 207 0.00 13.90 28.39
CA ALA A 207 0.59 12.66 28.92
C ALA A 207 1.71 12.97 29.95
N ARG A 208 2.60 13.94 29.66
CA ARG A 208 3.64 14.39 30.59
C ARG A 208 3.06 15.01 31.86
N GLN A 209 2.09 15.91 31.73
CA GLN A 209 1.45 16.60 32.86
C GLN A 209 0.69 15.63 33.78
N ALA A 210 0.12 14.55 33.23
CA ALA A 210 -0.54 13.49 33.99
C ALA A 210 0.44 12.43 34.58
N GLY A 211 1.75 12.56 34.34
CA GLY A 211 2.77 11.60 34.78
C GLY A 211 2.84 10.30 33.97
N HIS A 212 2.19 10.24 32.82
CA HIS A 212 2.15 9.07 31.93
C HIS A 212 3.36 9.06 30.97
N HIS A 213 4.56 9.01 31.54
CA HIS A 213 5.83 9.15 30.79
C HIS A 213 6.00 8.11 29.67
N ASP A 214 5.65 6.84 29.91
CA ASP A 214 5.74 5.79 28.88
C ASP A 214 4.84 6.09 27.66
N LEU A 215 3.68 6.71 27.89
CA LEU A 215 2.77 7.15 26.82
C LEU A 215 3.28 8.43 26.15
N ALA A 216 3.86 9.37 26.89
CA ALA A 216 4.48 10.56 26.30
C ALA A 216 5.64 10.19 25.36
N ASP A 217 6.56 9.33 25.82
CA ASP A 217 7.68 8.85 25.00
C ASP A 217 7.18 8.08 23.77
N ARG A 218 6.17 7.21 23.94
CA ARG A 218 5.59 6.46 22.83
C ARG A 218 4.83 7.35 21.82
N LEU A 219 4.18 8.41 22.27
CA LEU A 219 3.56 9.40 21.37
C LEU A 219 4.61 10.20 20.57
N VAL A 220 5.78 10.47 21.15
CA VAL A 220 6.92 11.04 20.41
C VAL A 220 7.42 10.06 19.34
N GLU A 221 7.60 8.78 19.65
CA GLU A 221 7.95 7.76 18.62
C GLU A 221 6.91 7.70 17.48
N ILE A 222 5.63 7.84 17.80
CA ILE A 222 4.55 7.82 16.80
C ILE A 222 4.57 9.10 15.95
N GLN A 223 4.87 10.26 16.53
CA GLN A 223 4.99 11.54 15.81
C GLN A 223 6.06 11.47 14.70
N TYR A 224 7.13 10.70 14.90
CA TYR A 224 8.22 10.55 13.94
C TYR A 224 8.23 9.23 13.17
N GLU A 225 7.29 8.29 13.40
CA GLU A 225 7.30 6.92 12.82
C GLU A 225 7.49 6.90 11.29
N LEU A 226 6.97 7.91 10.58
CA LEU A 226 7.21 8.08 9.13
C LEU A 226 8.70 8.24 8.83
N THR A 227 9.33 9.29 9.37
CA THR A 227 10.74 9.61 9.14
C THR A 227 11.68 8.58 9.77
N ASP A 228 11.29 8.02 10.91
CA ASP A 228 11.98 6.91 11.57
C ASP A 228 12.09 5.69 10.67
N ARG A 229 10.98 5.29 10.02
CA ARG A 229 10.96 4.13 9.14
C ARG A 229 11.74 4.38 7.85
N LEU A 230 11.62 5.58 7.29
CA LEU A 230 12.43 6.01 6.14
C LEU A 230 13.94 5.97 6.45
N ALA A 231 14.36 6.40 7.65
CA ALA A 231 15.76 6.30 8.09
C ALA A 231 16.17 4.84 8.36
N PHE A 232 15.32 4.07 9.04
CA PHE A 232 15.57 2.66 9.37
C PHE A 232 15.75 1.80 8.12
N TYR A 233 14.92 1.98 7.10
CA TYR A 233 15.00 1.29 5.81
C TYR A 233 16.38 1.44 5.13
N LEU A 234 17.05 2.58 5.28
CA LEU A 234 18.35 2.85 4.67
C LEU A 234 19.57 2.50 5.55
N CYS A 235 19.47 2.60 6.88
CA CYS A 235 20.63 2.46 7.77
C CYS A 235 20.46 1.50 8.96
N GLY A 236 19.29 0.88 9.12
CA GLY A 236 18.98 -0.06 10.21
C GLY A 236 18.94 0.58 11.61
N ARG A 237 18.72 1.89 11.70
CA ARG A 237 18.71 2.67 12.95
C ARG A 237 17.55 3.66 12.98
N LYS A 238 17.02 3.91 14.17
CA LYS A 238 16.09 5.01 14.48
C LYS A 238 16.83 6.09 15.28
N PRO A 239 16.37 7.36 15.27
CA PRO A 239 16.91 8.46 16.08
C PRO A 239 16.71 8.23 17.59
N ASP A 240 17.50 8.91 18.44
CA ASP A 240 17.28 8.89 19.89
C ASP A 240 16.46 10.11 20.35
N HIS A 241 15.14 9.94 20.29
CA HIS A 241 14.18 10.98 20.69
C HIS A 241 14.32 11.42 22.15
N LYS A 242 14.87 10.57 23.04
CA LYS A 242 15.01 10.90 24.47
C LYS A 242 16.12 11.93 24.72
N ASN A 243 17.09 11.97 23.80
CA ASN A 243 18.15 12.99 23.75
C ASN A 243 17.80 14.17 22.82
N GLY A 244 16.55 14.26 22.34
CA GLY A 244 16.10 15.32 21.42
C GLY A 244 16.54 15.12 19.95
N GLU A 245 17.15 13.98 19.62
CA GLU A 245 17.47 13.64 18.23
C GLU A 245 16.25 13.02 17.55
N HIS A 246 15.55 13.81 16.74
CA HIS A 246 14.34 13.38 16.02
C HIS A 246 14.58 13.01 14.54
N PHE A 247 15.81 13.15 14.02
CA PHE A 247 16.13 12.84 12.63
C PHE A 247 17.52 12.25 12.45
N ILE A 248 17.59 11.11 11.75
CA ILE A 248 18.82 10.60 11.12
C ILE A 248 18.74 10.92 9.62
N ILE A 249 19.79 11.52 9.07
CA ILE A 249 19.95 11.74 7.62
C ILE A 249 21.08 10.82 7.12
N PRO A 250 20.78 9.71 6.43
CA PRO A 250 21.79 8.84 5.86
C PRO A 250 22.64 9.57 4.79
N GLN A 251 23.90 9.15 4.63
CA GLN A 251 24.77 9.60 3.54
C GLN A 251 24.92 8.47 2.52
N LEU A 252 24.70 8.78 1.24
CA LEU A 252 25.12 7.91 0.14
C LEU A 252 26.65 7.81 0.14
N ALA A 253 27.17 6.59 -0.03
CA ALA A 253 28.61 6.33 -0.07
C ALA A 253 29.29 6.96 -1.31
N ASP A 254 28.51 7.13 -2.38
CA ASP A 254 29.02 7.43 -3.72
C ASP A 254 29.12 8.93 -4.01
N ARG A 255 30.09 9.62 -3.38
CA ARG A 255 30.49 10.98 -3.79
C ARG A 255 31.14 11.06 -5.18
N ASN A 256 31.28 9.93 -5.89
CA ASN A 256 32.05 9.77 -7.13
C ASN A 256 31.19 9.40 -8.36
N ILE A 257 29.86 9.47 -8.28
CA ILE A 257 28.95 9.28 -9.44
C ILE A 257 28.80 10.59 -10.24
N SER A 258 28.48 10.48 -11.54
CA SER A 258 28.53 11.57 -12.53
C SER A 258 27.96 12.92 -12.07
N VAL A 259 28.61 13.99 -12.51
CA VAL A 259 28.17 15.38 -12.33
C VAL A 259 26.75 15.60 -12.86
N ASP A 260 26.39 14.98 -13.99
CA ASP A 260 25.08 15.17 -14.64
C ASP A 260 23.94 14.57 -13.80
N LEU A 261 24.18 13.40 -13.18
CA LEU A 261 23.27 12.82 -12.20
C LEU A 261 23.17 13.70 -10.94
N SER A 262 24.24 14.41 -10.58
CA SER A 262 24.20 15.39 -9.49
C SER A 262 23.33 16.61 -9.83
N GLU A 263 23.37 17.14 -11.05
CA GLU A 263 22.49 18.26 -11.46
C GLU A 263 21.03 17.85 -11.57
N LEU A 264 20.72 16.67 -12.15
CA LEU A 264 19.36 16.16 -12.18
C LEU A 264 18.81 15.92 -10.75
N ALA A 265 19.63 15.38 -9.85
CA ALA A 265 19.27 15.23 -8.43
C ALA A 265 19.07 16.58 -7.74
N LYS A 266 19.91 17.60 -7.99
CA LYS A 266 19.73 18.97 -7.46
C LYS A 266 18.43 19.60 -7.98
N ALA A 267 18.09 19.39 -9.26
CA ALA A 267 16.85 19.88 -9.86
C ALA A 267 15.61 19.18 -9.25
N ALA A 268 15.65 17.85 -9.09
CA ALA A 268 14.61 17.09 -8.41
C ALA A 268 14.44 17.53 -6.95
N LYS A 269 15.55 17.74 -6.22
CA LYS A 269 15.55 18.26 -4.85
C LYS A 269 14.95 19.67 -4.75
N LYS A 270 15.23 20.56 -5.71
CA LYS A 270 14.56 21.87 -5.79
C LYS A 270 13.05 21.72 -5.98
N LYS A 271 12.60 20.85 -6.90
CA LYS A 271 11.16 20.57 -7.15
C LYS A 271 10.46 19.92 -5.93
N LEU A 272 11.16 19.11 -5.14
CA LEU A 272 10.67 18.62 -3.83
C LEU A 272 10.56 19.76 -2.81
N GLN A 273 11.59 20.61 -2.74
CA GLN A 273 11.67 21.71 -1.76
C GLN A 273 10.68 22.84 -2.01
N SER A 274 10.14 22.98 -3.23
CA SER A 274 9.09 23.94 -3.59
C SER A 274 7.66 23.44 -3.28
N LEU A 275 7.47 22.16 -2.92
CA LEU A 275 6.15 21.67 -2.49
C LEU A 275 5.68 22.39 -1.21
N SER A 276 4.38 22.65 -1.11
CA SER A 276 3.74 23.04 0.15
C SER A 276 3.90 21.93 1.21
N ASN A 277 3.74 22.26 2.49
CA ASN A 277 3.88 21.25 3.56
C ASN A 277 2.88 20.10 3.37
N HIS A 278 1.62 20.41 3.02
CA HIS A 278 0.60 19.41 2.73
C HIS A 278 1.00 18.46 1.58
N LEU A 279 1.41 18.99 0.43
CA LEU A 279 1.82 18.16 -0.72
C LEU A 279 3.12 17.39 -0.47
N PHE A 280 4.00 17.93 0.36
CA PHE A 280 5.20 17.22 0.84
C PHE A 280 4.83 16.06 1.78
N GLU A 281 3.93 16.28 2.73
CA GLU A 281 3.42 15.27 3.66
C GLU A 281 2.65 14.16 2.90
N GLU A 282 1.89 14.51 1.86
CA GLU A 282 1.25 13.57 0.93
C GLU A 282 2.26 12.64 0.22
N LEU A 283 3.33 13.22 -0.35
CA LEU A 283 4.39 12.48 -1.02
C LEU A 283 5.22 11.63 -0.04
N ALA A 284 5.46 12.14 1.18
CA ALA A 284 6.15 11.41 2.23
C ALA A 284 5.36 10.16 2.67
N MET A 285 4.03 10.25 2.74
CA MET A 285 3.16 9.07 2.96
C MET A 285 3.20 8.08 1.79
N ASP A 286 3.19 8.57 0.54
CA ASP A 286 3.27 7.70 -0.64
C ASP A 286 4.62 6.95 -0.74
N VAL A 287 5.73 7.55 -0.29
CA VAL A 287 7.05 6.89 -0.18
C VAL A 287 7.15 5.97 1.04
N TYR A 288 6.53 6.33 2.17
CA TYR A 288 6.41 5.45 3.34
C TYR A 288 5.65 4.15 3.00
N ASP A 289 4.58 4.25 2.21
CA ASP A 289 3.83 3.09 1.72
C ASP A 289 4.70 2.16 0.85
N GLU A 290 5.55 2.71 -0.03
CA GLU A 290 6.47 1.90 -0.84
C GLU A 290 7.60 1.26 0.01
N VAL A 291 8.07 1.92 1.07
CA VAL A 291 8.95 1.29 2.07
C VAL A 291 8.24 0.14 2.78
N ASP A 292 6.99 0.33 3.24
CA ASP A 292 6.17 -0.72 3.86
C ASP A 292 5.97 -1.92 2.92
N ARG A 293 5.74 -1.66 1.63
CA ARG A 293 5.65 -2.69 0.59
C ARG A 293 6.97 -3.44 0.39
N ARG A 294 8.10 -2.73 0.21
CA ARG A 294 9.43 -3.33 -0.01
C ARG A 294 9.91 -4.15 1.19
N GLU A 295 9.67 -3.69 2.42
CA GLU A 295 9.95 -4.44 3.64
C GLU A 295 9.05 -5.68 3.76
N THR A 296 7.75 -5.53 3.50
CA THR A 296 6.78 -6.64 3.55
C THR A 296 7.09 -7.72 2.50
N ASP A 297 7.55 -7.34 1.31
CA ASP A 297 8.01 -8.28 0.27
C ASP A 297 9.26 -9.06 0.72
N ALA A 298 10.23 -8.40 1.36
CA ALA A 298 11.40 -9.08 1.91
C ALA A 298 11.03 -10.07 3.03
N VAL A 299 10.10 -9.70 3.92
CA VAL A 299 9.55 -10.62 4.92
C VAL A 299 8.83 -11.78 4.24
N TRP A 300 7.94 -11.52 3.27
CA TRP A 300 7.20 -12.55 2.54
C TRP A 300 8.14 -13.58 1.88
N LEU A 301 9.18 -13.13 1.20
CA LEU A 301 10.20 -13.98 0.57
C LEU A 301 10.99 -14.84 1.57
N THR A 302 11.13 -14.40 2.84
CA THR A 302 11.84 -15.15 3.88
C THR A 302 10.94 -16.06 4.72
N THR A 303 9.62 -15.88 4.69
CA THR A 303 8.67 -16.65 5.54
C THR A 303 7.78 -17.62 4.77
N GLN A 304 7.71 -17.53 3.43
CA GLN A 304 6.97 -18.48 2.60
C GLN A 304 7.81 -19.69 2.16
N ASN A 305 7.13 -20.82 1.96
CA ASN A 305 7.70 -21.99 1.32
C ASN A 305 7.85 -21.75 -0.20
N HIS A 306 8.87 -22.34 -0.83
CA HIS A 306 9.11 -22.20 -2.28
C HIS A 306 7.86 -22.48 -3.14
N SER A 307 7.03 -23.46 -2.78
CA SER A 307 5.79 -23.77 -3.51
C SER A 307 4.76 -22.64 -3.52
N THR A 308 4.77 -21.77 -2.51
CA THR A 308 3.85 -20.62 -2.39
C THR A 308 4.38 -19.40 -3.16
N LEU A 309 5.69 -19.32 -3.38
CA LEU A 309 6.35 -18.22 -4.10
C LEU A 309 6.31 -18.36 -5.64
N VAL A 310 5.99 -19.56 -6.15
CA VAL A 310 5.91 -19.84 -7.61
C VAL A 310 4.54 -19.47 -8.20
N THR A 311 3.53 -19.18 -7.36
CA THR A 311 2.20 -18.74 -7.83
C THR A 311 2.10 -17.21 -7.95
N GLU A 312 2.02 -16.73 -9.19
CA GLU A 312 1.96 -15.31 -9.57
C GLU A 312 0.89 -14.49 -8.82
N THR A 313 -0.22 -15.13 -8.47
CA THR A 313 -1.37 -14.51 -7.77
C THR A 313 -1.06 -13.97 -6.36
N THR A 314 0.14 -14.25 -5.81
CA THR A 314 0.56 -13.80 -4.47
C THR A 314 1.54 -12.61 -4.47
N VAL A 315 1.94 -12.14 -5.66
CA VAL A 315 2.91 -11.05 -5.84
C VAL A 315 2.18 -9.70 -5.91
N VAL A 316 2.69 -8.69 -5.21
CA VAL A 316 2.17 -7.32 -5.22
C VAL A 316 3.29 -6.38 -5.70
N PRO A 317 3.54 -6.31 -7.03
CA PRO A 317 4.76 -5.74 -7.59
C PRO A 317 4.86 -4.21 -7.48
N PHE A 318 3.75 -3.55 -7.16
CA PHE A 318 3.64 -2.11 -6.93
C PHE A 318 2.49 -1.84 -5.96
N LEU A 319 2.38 -0.61 -5.46
CA LEU A 319 1.32 -0.24 -4.52
C LEU A 319 -0.10 -0.47 -5.09
N PRO A 320 -0.99 -1.17 -4.37
CA PRO A 320 -2.38 -1.32 -4.75
C PRO A 320 -3.09 0.03 -4.91
N VAL A 321 -4.05 0.07 -5.84
CA VAL A 321 -4.90 1.25 -6.07
C VAL A 321 -5.74 1.54 -4.83
N ASN A 322 -5.71 2.77 -4.35
CA ASN A 322 -6.66 3.29 -3.37
C ASN A 322 -7.82 3.96 -4.13
N PRO A 323 -9.09 3.51 -3.98
CA PRO A 323 -10.25 4.15 -4.62
C PRO A 323 -10.41 5.63 -4.24
N GLU A 324 -10.03 6.01 -3.03
CA GLU A 324 -10.15 7.39 -2.51
C GLU A 324 -9.10 8.35 -3.11
N TYR A 325 -8.16 7.86 -3.94
CA TYR A 325 -7.11 8.66 -4.55
C TYR A 325 -7.33 8.83 -6.06
N SER A 326 -6.98 10.02 -6.56
CA SER A 326 -6.99 10.30 -8.01
C SER A 326 -6.14 9.31 -8.80
N SER A 327 -6.49 9.11 -10.07
CA SER A 327 -5.71 8.28 -11.00
C SER A 327 -4.25 8.75 -11.10
N THR A 328 -4.01 10.05 -11.06
CA THR A 328 -2.68 10.67 -11.04
C THR A 328 -1.88 10.26 -9.79
N ARG A 329 -2.47 10.35 -8.59
CA ARG A 329 -1.77 9.95 -7.34
C ARG A 329 -1.53 8.45 -7.28
N ASN A 330 -2.50 7.63 -7.66
CA ASN A 330 -2.32 6.17 -7.77
C ASN A 330 -1.21 5.82 -8.77
N GLN A 331 -1.12 6.51 -9.91
CA GLN A 331 -0.02 6.32 -10.87
C GLN A 331 1.34 6.78 -10.29
N GLY A 332 1.37 7.88 -9.51
CA GLY A 332 2.57 8.34 -8.79
C GLY A 332 3.09 7.28 -7.81
N ARG A 333 2.21 6.80 -6.92
CA ARG A 333 2.47 5.68 -5.99
C ARG A 333 3.01 4.44 -6.70
N GLN A 334 2.41 4.04 -7.82
CA GLN A 334 2.84 2.87 -8.59
C GLN A 334 4.17 3.07 -9.33
N LYS A 335 4.52 4.31 -9.73
CA LYS A 335 5.82 4.62 -10.32
C LYS A 335 6.98 4.42 -9.33
N LEU A 336 6.77 4.58 -8.02
CA LEU A 336 7.80 4.38 -7.00
C LEU A 336 8.38 2.95 -7.01
N ALA A 337 7.59 1.94 -7.40
CA ALA A 337 8.06 0.57 -7.54
C ALA A 337 9.05 0.36 -8.70
N ARG A 338 9.12 1.31 -9.66
CA ARG A 338 10.10 1.30 -10.75
C ARG A 338 11.46 1.86 -10.35
N PHE A 339 11.56 2.58 -9.22
CA PHE A 339 12.81 3.19 -8.78
C PHE A 339 13.80 2.11 -8.33
N ASN A 340 15.00 2.13 -8.91
CA ASN A 340 16.09 1.27 -8.48
C ASN A 340 16.58 1.64 -7.06
N ALA A 341 17.46 0.83 -6.47
CA ALA A 341 17.89 1.02 -5.08
C ALA A 341 18.57 2.38 -4.81
N HIS A 342 19.32 2.92 -5.77
CA HIS A 342 20.03 4.19 -5.65
C HIS A 342 19.09 5.39 -5.84
N GLU A 343 18.21 5.35 -6.85
CA GLU A 343 17.16 6.36 -7.07
C GLU A 343 16.24 6.47 -5.84
N PHE A 344 15.77 5.34 -5.33
CA PHE A 344 14.86 5.31 -4.18
C PHE A 344 15.55 5.77 -2.89
N ALA A 345 16.81 5.36 -2.65
CA ALA A 345 17.59 5.86 -1.52
C ALA A 345 17.81 7.39 -1.58
N THR A 346 18.04 7.93 -2.77
CA THR A 346 18.21 9.39 -2.98
C THR A 346 16.93 10.14 -2.64
N LEU A 347 15.77 9.69 -3.16
CA LEU A 347 14.47 10.27 -2.83
C LEU A 347 14.17 10.22 -1.31
N VAL A 348 14.44 9.09 -0.66
CA VAL A 348 14.23 8.92 0.78
C VAL A 348 15.15 9.84 1.61
N ILE A 349 16.43 9.99 1.23
CA ILE A 349 17.37 10.91 1.90
C ILE A 349 16.94 12.38 1.73
N ASP A 350 16.41 12.74 0.57
CA ASP A 350 15.93 14.10 0.32
C ASP A 350 14.63 14.42 1.08
N ILE A 351 13.70 13.46 1.18
CA ILE A 351 12.50 13.59 2.03
C ILE A 351 12.90 13.71 3.52
N LEU A 352 13.82 12.87 4.02
CA LEU A 352 14.34 12.98 5.39
C LEU A 352 14.99 14.36 5.65
N SER A 353 15.79 14.84 4.70
CA SER A 353 16.45 16.15 4.76
C SER A 353 15.44 17.29 4.78
N ASP A 354 14.40 17.21 3.96
CA ASP A 354 13.40 18.26 3.80
C ASP A 354 12.38 18.28 4.95
N ALA A 355 12.00 17.12 5.50
CA ALA A 355 11.20 17.04 6.72
C ALA A 355 11.90 17.75 7.90
N LYS A 356 13.21 17.50 8.06
CA LYS A 356 14.03 18.19 9.06
C LYS A 356 14.09 19.70 8.82
N ARG A 357 14.25 20.15 7.56
CA ARG A 357 14.21 21.57 7.17
C ARG A 357 12.87 22.21 7.55
N ARG A 358 11.75 21.57 7.19
CA ARG A 358 10.39 22.07 7.42
C ARG A 358 10.03 22.16 8.89
N GLN A 359 10.45 21.20 9.73
CA GLN A 359 10.17 21.28 11.16
C GLN A 359 11.02 22.37 11.85
N LEU A 360 12.31 22.49 11.53
CA LEU A 360 13.15 23.57 12.08
C LEU A 360 12.64 24.95 11.64
N GLY A 361 12.16 25.08 10.40
CA GLY A 361 11.51 26.31 9.90
C GLY A 361 10.20 26.69 10.59
N LYS A 362 9.52 25.75 11.28
CA LYS A 362 8.33 26.04 12.10
C LYS A 362 8.68 26.60 13.50
N SER A 363 9.96 26.67 13.89
CA SER A 363 10.40 26.93 15.27
C SER A 363 11.07 28.31 15.48
N VAL A 364 10.38 29.39 15.12
CA VAL A 364 10.75 30.77 15.52
C VAL A 364 9.53 31.56 16.01
N THR A 365 9.03 31.21 17.19
CA THR A 365 8.02 31.97 17.94
C THR A 365 8.60 32.52 19.25
N SER A 366 9.62 33.38 19.14
CA SER A 366 10.14 34.16 20.26
C SER A 366 10.73 35.50 19.80
N PRO A 367 10.06 36.62 20.10
CA PRO A 367 10.64 37.95 19.99
C PRO A 367 10.91 38.54 21.39
N ARG A 368 12.15 38.41 21.86
CA ARG A 368 12.76 39.40 22.76
C ARG A 368 14.15 39.76 22.23
N VAL A 369 14.22 40.99 21.71
CA VAL A 369 15.35 41.95 21.72
C VAL A 369 16.69 41.41 22.25
N ASP A 370 17.82 41.64 21.59
CA ASP A 370 18.27 42.95 21.08
C ASP A 370 19.32 42.88 19.94
N ASN A 371 19.72 44.07 19.44
CA ASN A 371 20.76 44.36 18.42
C ASN A 371 20.30 44.02 16.98
N VAL A 372 20.10 44.94 16.02
CA VAL A 372 20.78 46.23 15.68
C VAL A 372 22.23 46.03 15.24
N GLU A 373 22.49 46.06 13.92
CA GLU A 373 23.13 47.21 13.26
C GLU A 373 22.97 47.16 11.71
N LEU A 374 22.78 48.34 11.09
CA LEU A 374 22.95 48.80 9.69
C LEU A 374 23.08 47.77 8.53
N ILE A 375 22.49 47.99 7.35
CA ILE A 375 22.75 49.15 6.45
C ILE A 375 21.46 49.73 5.84
N LEU A 376 21.45 51.07 5.66
CA LEU A 376 20.37 51.84 5.03
C LEU A 376 20.88 52.70 3.86
N LYS A 377 20.01 52.85 2.83
CA LYS A 377 19.99 53.75 1.63
C LYS A 377 19.83 52.91 0.35
N SER A 378 19.05 53.31 -0.66
CA SER A 378 18.37 54.60 -0.96
C SER A 378 16.99 54.33 -1.63
N VAL A 379 15.87 54.96 -1.22
CA VAL A 379 15.31 56.21 -1.80
C VAL A 379 15.07 56.05 -3.32
N SER A 380 13.86 55.97 -3.88
CA SER A 380 12.47 56.14 -3.37
C SER A 380 11.52 55.13 -4.12
N SER A 381 10.17 55.09 -4.06
CA SER A 381 9.10 56.05 -3.69
C SER A 381 7.79 55.34 -3.28
N CYS A 382 6.81 56.10 -2.77
CA CYS A 382 5.38 55.71 -2.71
C CYS A 382 4.55 56.58 -3.69
N PRO A 383 3.29 56.23 -4.00
CA PRO A 383 2.18 56.64 -3.15
C PRO A 383 1.20 55.51 -2.77
N VAL A 384 0.16 55.88 -2.01
CA VAL A 384 -0.90 55.02 -1.45
C VAL A 384 -2.18 55.17 -2.27
N ASP A 385 -3.00 54.11 -2.39
CA ASP A 385 -4.46 54.25 -2.46
C ASP A 385 -5.21 53.02 -1.90
N ASP A 386 -6.55 53.09 -1.80
CA ASP A 386 -7.39 52.36 -0.82
C ASP A 386 -8.40 51.35 -1.44
N ARG A 387 -8.70 50.23 -0.74
CA ARG A 387 -9.77 49.20 -1.00
C ARG A 387 -9.58 48.31 -2.26
N GLN A 388 -10.25 47.16 -2.46
CA GLN A 388 -11.40 46.51 -1.82
C GLN A 388 -11.37 44.96 -2.01
N ASP A 389 -12.23 44.18 -1.32
CA ASP A 389 -12.37 42.72 -1.48
C ASP A 389 -12.80 42.24 -2.88
N ASN A 390 -12.29 41.08 -3.32
CA ASN A 390 -13.13 40.00 -3.88
C ASN A 390 -12.38 38.64 -3.92
N ASP A 391 -13.10 37.53 -3.71
CA ASP A 391 -12.56 36.16 -3.78
C ASP A 391 -12.52 35.60 -5.21
N GLN A 392 -11.38 35.06 -5.66
CA GLN A 392 -11.34 33.93 -6.60
C GLN A 392 -9.98 33.18 -6.52
N PRO A 393 -9.94 31.83 -6.58
CA PRO A 393 -8.68 31.09 -6.51
C PRO A 393 -7.94 31.06 -7.85
N ASP A 394 -6.66 31.44 -7.83
CA ASP A 394 -5.78 31.38 -9.00
C ASP A 394 -5.49 29.93 -9.46
N TYR A 395 -5.56 29.71 -10.77
CA TYR A 395 -5.26 28.43 -11.41
C TYR A 395 -3.79 28.44 -11.88
N ASP A 396 -2.93 27.69 -11.18
CA ASP A 396 -1.47 27.80 -11.34
C ASP A 396 -0.98 27.39 -12.75
N SER A 397 0.01 28.13 -13.25
CA SER A 397 0.48 28.06 -14.64
C SER A 397 1.42 26.88 -14.85
N VAL A 398 1.03 25.94 -15.72
CA VAL A 398 1.90 24.83 -16.14
C VAL A 398 3.13 25.33 -16.90
N ALA A 399 4.32 24.93 -16.44
CA ALA A 399 5.59 25.34 -17.00
C ALA A 399 5.75 24.91 -18.47
N SER A 400 6.03 25.88 -19.33
CA SER A 400 6.50 25.68 -20.70
C SER A 400 8.01 25.44 -20.72
N ASP A 401 8.41 24.17 -20.82
CA ASP A 401 9.80 23.82 -21.15
C ASP A 401 10.04 24.04 -22.67
N GLU A 402 10.29 25.29 -23.07
CA GLU A 402 10.92 25.62 -24.37
C GLU A 402 12.35 26.10 -24.14
N ASP A 403 13.32 25.41 -24.75
CA ASP A 403 14.65 25.94 -25.04
C ASP A 403 15.01 25.50 -26.46
N LEU A 404 15.57 26.44 -27.23
CA LEU A 404 15.88 26.28 -28.66
C LEU A 404 17.38 26.03 -28.84
N ASP A 405 17.79 25.22 -29.82
CA ASP A 405 19.12 25.43 -30.41
C ASP A 405 19.21 25.07 -31.91
N LEU A 406 20.22 25.64 -32.56
CA LEU A 406 20.22 26.02 -33.97
C LEU A 406 20.87 25.01 -34.93
N GLU A 407 20.29 24.88 -36.12
CA GLU A 407 20.92 24.26 -37.30
C GLU A 407 22.12 25.06 -37.83
N PRO A 408 23.17 24.36 -38.33
CA PRO A 408 23.79 24.80 -39.58
C PRO A 408 24.09 23.66 -40.59
N SER A 409 23.71 23.89 -41.85
CA SER A 409 23.86 22.95 -42.98
C SER A 409 25.31 22.71 -43.43
N GLY A 410 25.71 21.45 -43.71
CA GLY A 410 27.14 21.12 -43.91
C GLY A 410 27.57 19.80 -44.59
N LYS A 411 26.87 19.32 -45.63
CA LYS A 411 27.34 18.34 -46.66
C LYS A 411 28.16 17.06 -46.26
N ASN A 412 27.56 15.92 -46.62
CA ASN A 412 28.20 14.69 -47.14
C ASN A 412 28.91 13.65 -46.23
N ASP A 413 28.78 12.40 -46.69
CA ASP A 413 29.64 11.21 -46.48
C ASP A 413 29.70 10.48 -45.11
N ARG A 414 28.74 9.54 -44.97
CA ARG A 414 29.01 8.08 -44.84
C ARG A 414 29.67 7.54 -43.55
N ALA A 415 28.85 7.08 -42.59
CA ALA A 415 28.73 5.63 -42.25
C ALA A 415 27.73 5.30 -41.12
N LYS A 416 27.11 4.11 -41.25
CA LYS A 416 26.34 3.32 -40.29
C LYS A 416 26.61 3.57 -38.78
N SER A 417 25.55 3.72 -37.97
CA SER A 417 25.16 2.70 -36.95
C SER A 417 23.91 3.08 -36.13
N LEU A 418 22.77 2.45 -36.46
CA LEU A 418 21.73 1.98 -35.53
C LEU A 418 21.23 2.92 -34.41
N ASP A 419 20.17 3.66 -34.73
CA ASP A 419 19.01 3.81 -33.83
C ASP A 419 17.83 3.05 -34.49
N SER A 420 16.91 2.47 -33.71
CA SER A 420 15.79 1.69 -34.25
C SER A 420 14.64 1.46 -33.25
N ASP A 421 13.48 2.07 -33.56
CA ASP A 421 12.20 1.94 -32.86
C ASP A 421 11.76 0.50 -32.57
N LEU A 422 11.15 0.31 -31.39
CA LEU A 422 10.41 -0.90 -31.04
C LEU A 422 9.01 -0.90 -31.67
N SER A 423 8.94 -1.25 -32.95
CA SER A 423 7.68 -1.67 -33.59
C SER A 423 7.48 -3.18 -33.41
N ASP A 424 6.29 -3.58 -32.93
CA ASP A 424 5.97 -4.96 -32.54
C ASP A 424 5.76 -5.87 -33.77
N SER A 425 6.88 -6.26 -34.40
CA SER A 425 6.95 -7.14 -35.55
C SER A 425 7.15 -8.60 -35.10
N PRO A 426 6.67 -9.60 -35.86
CA PRO A 426 6.89 -11.01 -35.50
C PRO A 426 8.39 -11.32 -35.49
N VAL A 427 8.91 -11.68 -34.32
CA VAL A 427 10.33 -11.91 -34.02
C VAL A 427 10.98 -12.76 -35.11
N SER A 428 12.04 -12.25 -35.73
CA SER A 428 12.73 -12.96 -36.79
C SER A 428 13.45 -14.20 -36.26
N VAL A 429 13.62 -15.20 -37.12
CA VAL A 429 14.36 -16.43 -36.80
C VAL A 429 15.81 -16.11 -36.39
N GLN A 430 16.37 -14.98 -36.85
CA GLN A 430 17.69 -14.51 -36.45
C GLN A 430 17.69 -13.99 -35.01
N GLU A 431 16.80 -13.08 -34.66
CA GLU A 431 16.69 -12.54 -33.29
C GLU A 431 16.43 -13.66 -32.27
N PHE A 432 15.61 -14.65 -32.62
CA PHE A 432 15.40 -15.84 -31.79
C PHE A 432 16.69 -16.66 -31.59
N GLN A 433 17.55 -16.78 -32.62
CA GLN A 433 18.83 -17.47 -32.51
C GLN A 433 19.87 -16.67 -31.72
N ASP A 434 19.85 -15.34 -31.83
CA ASP A 434 20.72 -14.44 -31.07
C ASP A 434 20.34 -14.43 -29.59
N VAL A 435 19.04 -14.34 -29.27
CA VAL A 435 18.50 -14.49 -27.89
C VAL A 435 18.81 -15.88 -27.33
N LYS A 436 18.65 -16.95 -28.11
CA LYS A 436 19.02 -18.32 -27.70
C LYS A 436 20.52 -18.45 -27.39
N SER A 437 21.37 -17.77 -28.16
CA SER A 437 22.82 -17.76 -27.95
C SER A 437 23.20 -16.95 -26.70
N ALA A 438 22.53 -15.81 -26.47
CA ALA A 438 22.68 -15.02 -25.25
C ALA A 438 22.21 -15.77 -23.99
N LEU A 439 21.11 -16.53 -24.10
CA LEU A 439 20.61 -17.39 -23.02
C LEU A 439 21.63 -18.47 -22.66
N ALA A 440 22.15 -19.21 -23.64
CA ALA A 440 23.18 -20.23 -23.41
C ALA A 440 24.47 -19.67 -22.79
N ALA A 441 24.88 -18.45 -23.20
CA ALA A 441 26.00 -17.74 -22.58
C ALA A 441 25.71 -17.33 -21.12
N SER A 442 24.47 -16.95 -20.81
CA SER A 442 24.02 -16.63 -19.45
C SER A 442 23.99 -17.88 -18.56
N GLU A 443 23.46 -19.01 -19.05
CA GLU A 443 23.46 -20.29 -18.36
C GLU A 443 24.88 -20.77 -18.04
N ALA A 444 25.80 -20.69 -18.99
CA ALA A 444 27.22 -21.00 -18.77
C ALA A 444 27.86 -20.10 -17.69
N LYS A 445 27.51 -18.81 -17.68
CA LYS A 445 27.98 -17.85 -16.66
C LYS A 445 27.40 -18.16 -15.27
N ILE A 446 26.14 -18.59 -15.18
CA ILE A 446 25.51 -19.05 -13.93
C ILE A 446 26.21 -20.32 -13.42
N GLN A 447 26.45 -21.31 -14.27
CA GLN A 447 27.18 -22.54 -13.89
C GLN A 447 28.59 -22.23 -13.37
N GLN A 448 29.31 -21.31 -14.03
CA GLN A 448 30.64 -20.87 -13.57
C GLN A 448 30.58 -20.14 -12.23
N LEU A 449 29.57 -19.29 -11.99
CA LEU A 449 29.37 -18.63 -10.69
C LEU A 449 29.02 -19.64 -9.58
N MET A 450 28.19 -20.65 -9.86
CA MET A 450 27.91 -21.74 -8.90
C MET A 450 29.18 -22.52 -8.54
N LYS A 451 30.04 -22.80 -9.53
CA LYS A 451 31.34 -23.46 -9.31
C LYS A 451 32.29 -22.61 -8.46
N VAL A 452 32.39 -21.30 -8.71
CA VAL A 452 33.18 -20.37 -7.89
C VAL A 452 32.63 -20.29 -6.45
N ASN A 453 31.31 -20.27 -6.27
CA ASN A 453 30.67 -20.25 -4.95
C ASN A 453 30.92 -21.56 -4.17
N SER A 454 30.95 -22.71 -4.85
CA SER A 454 31.36 -23.99 -4.23
C SER A 454 32.82 -23.93 -3.76
N ASN A 455 33.74 -23.44 -4.59
CA ASN A 455 35.16 -23.31 -4.22
C ASN A 455 35.34 -22.39 -3.00
N LEU A 456 34.70 -21.22 -2.99
CA LEU A 456 34.71 -20.28 -1.86
C LEU A 456 34.12 -20.90 -0.58
N SER A 457 33.07 -21.70 -0.72
CA SER A 457 32.46 -22.43 0.41
C SER A 457 33.43 -23.43 1.04
N ASP A 458 34.26 -24.11 0.23
CA ASP A 458 35.27 -25.05 0.71
C ASP A 458 36.55 -24.37 1.23
N GLU A 459 36.95 -23.22 0.68
CA GLU A 459 37.99 -22.36 1.27
C GLU A 459 37.57 -21.85 2.65
N LEU A 460 36.32 -21.38 2.81
CA LEU A 460 35.76 -21.02 4.12
C LEU A 460 35.76 -22.21 5.08
N ARG A 461 35.41 -23.42 4.61
CA ARG A 461 35.46 -24.67 5.38
C ARG A 461 36.89 -25.00 5.83
N HIS A 462 37.88 -24.77 4.97
CA HIS A 462 39.31 -24.97 5.26
C HIS A 462 39.86 -23.93 6.25
N MET A 463 39.50 -22.65 6.10
CA MET A 463 39.85 -21.59 7.06
C MET A 463 39.24 -21.84 8.45
N GLN A 464 37.99 -22.32 8.51
CA GLN A 464 37.36 -22.73 9.78
C GLN A 464 38.13 -23.88 10.46
N LYS A 465 38.56 -24.90 9.72
CA LYS A 465 39.44 -25.97 10.24
C LYS A 465 40.77 -25.42 10.77
N LYS A 466 41.44 -24.53 10.03
CA LYS A 466 42.69 -23.87 10.48
C LYS A 466 42.48 -23.05 11.75
N LEU A 467 41.42 -22.25 11.84
CA LEU A 467 41.07 -21.49 13.04
C LEU A 467 40.81 -22.40 14.25
N GLN A 468 40.16 -23.55 14.06
CA GLN A 468 39.93 -24.53 15.12
C GLN A 468 41.24 -25.18 15.60
N SER A 469 42.15 -25.52 14.67
CA SER A 469 43.50 -26.03 15.00
C SER A 469 44.30 -25.02 15.83
N LEU A 470 44.39 -23.77 15.36
CA LEU A 470 45.12 -22.69 16.05
C LEU A 470 44.53 -22.34 17.42
N GLN A 471 43.22 -22.57 17.63
CA GLN A 471 42.57 -22.43 18.94
C GLN A 471 42.93 -23.58 19.88
N CYS A 472 43.00 -24.83 19.40
CA CYS A 472 43.47 -25.97 20.20
C CYS A 472 44.96 -25.83 20.57
N GLU A 473 45.78 -25.31 19.65
CA GLU A 473 47.20 -25.04 19.86
C GLU A 473 47.42 -23.90 20.88
N ASN A 474 46.74 -22.75 20.72
CA ASN A 474 46.74 -21.68 21.73
C ASN A 474 46.29 -22.18 23.11
N SER A 475 45.27 -23.04 23.17
CA SER A 475 44.78 -23.64 24.42
C SER A 475 45.76 -24.63 25.05
N SER A 476 46.77 -25.08 24.30
CA SER A 476 47.81 -25.99 24.78
C SER A 476 49.08 -25.23 25.16
N LEU A 477 49.50 -24.24 24.37
CA LEU A 477 50.56 -23.30 24.73
C LEU A 477 50.24 -22.51 26.01
N ARG A 478 48.98 -22.07 26.20
CA ARG A 478 48.53 -21.45 27.47
C ARG A 478 48.57 -22.39 28.69
N ARG A 479 48.76 -23.70 28.51
CA ARG A 479 48.97 -24.69 29.58
C ARG A 479 50.46 -25.06 29.77
N GLN A 480 51.37 -24.38 29.07
CA GLN A 480 52.81 -24.62 29.09
C GLN A 480 53.64 -23.34 29.42
N GLY A 481 53.01 -22.33 30.02
CA GLY A 481 53.71 -21.14 30.53
C GLY A 481 54.64 -21.49 31.71
N PRO A 482 55.84 -20.88 31.80
CA PRO A 482 56.87 -21.33 32.74
C PRO A 482 56.64 -20.88 34.18
N VAL A 483 57.04 -21.74 35.12
CA VAL A 483 57.07 -21.45 36.57
C VAL A 483 58.41 -20.80 36.93
N HIS A 484 58.38 -19.59 37.47
CA HIS A 484 59.51 -19.04 38.24
C HIS A 484 59.04 -18.49 39.59
N SER A 485 59.77 -18.92 40.61
CA SER A 485 59.48 -18.79 42.03
C SER A 485 59.92 -17.44 42.61
N TYR A 486 59.16 -16.94 43.58
CA TYR A 486 59.73 -16.33 44.78
C TYR A 486 58.93 -16.76 46.01
N GLN A 487 59.55 -17.58 46.85
CA GLN A 487 59.10 -17.79 48.22
C GLN A 487 60.29 -18.22 49.09
N ALA A 488 60.41 -17.64 50.28
CA ALA A 488 61.44 -17.92 51.27
C ALA A 488 61.00 -17.35 52.64
N PRO A 489 61.53 -17.84 53.78
CA PRO A 489 61.88 -19.24 54.04
C PRO A 489 61.37 -19.72 55.42
N GLY A 490 61.40 -21.03 55.66
CA GLY A 490 61.12 -21.62 56.99
C GLY A 490 60.96 -23.14 56.95
N GLY A 491 62.06 -23.88 57.18
CA GLY A 491 62.05 -25.34 57.37
C GLY A 491 62.00 -25.74 58.86
N PRO A 492 62.44 -26.96 59.24
CA PRO A 492 63.08 -28.00 58.40
C PRO A 492 62.57 -29.46 58.61
N ASP A 493 62.94 -30.34 57.66
CA ASP A 493 63.42 -31.74 57.81
C ASP A 493 62.61 -32.76 58.67
N TYR A 494 61.91 -33.76 58.08
CA TYR A 494 62.38 -35.09 57.58
C TYR A 494 62.19 -36.25 58.62
N PRO A 495 62.21 -37.57 58.26
CA PRO A 495 62.01 -38.24 56.95
C PRO A 495 61.09 -39.51 56.97
N SER A 496 60.85 -40.10 55.78
CA SER A 496 60.58 -41.54 55.51
C SER A 496 59.24 -42.20 55.96
N SER A 497 58.66 -43.20 55.26
CA SER A 497 58.93 -43.80 53.92
C SER A 497 57.82 -44.78 53.45
N SER A 498 57.60 -44.86 52.11
CA SER A 498 57.00 -45.99 51.34
C SER A 498 55.49 -46.33 51.51
N SER A 499 54.73 -46.79 50.50
CA SER A 499 54.89 -46.80 49.01
C SER A 499 53.61 -47.33 48.29
N CYS A 500 53.22 -46.74 47.14
CA CYS A 500 52.46 -47.35 46.00
C CYS A 500 51.07 -48.03 46.26
N LEU A 501 49.95 -47.86 45.53
CA LEU A 501 49.49 -47.35 44.20
C LEU A 501 47.94 -47.09 44.29
N PRO A 502 47.17 -46.64 43.26
CA PRO A 502 47.40 -45.57 42.27
C PRO A 502 46.19 -44.58 42.05
N HIS A 503 46.48 -43.41 41.47
CA HIS A 503 45.61 -42.49 40.68
C HIS A 503 44.27 -41.89 41.23
N PRO A 504 44.22 -40.55 41.46
CA PRO A 504 43.00 -39.75 41.75
C PRO A 504 42.85 -38.51 40.77
N PRO A 505 42.30 -37.30 41.12
CA PRO A 505 40.87 -36.94 41.30
C PRO A 505 40.41 -35.53 40.76
N SER A 506 39.12 -35.16 41.03
CA SER A 506 38.50 -33.84 41.44
C SER A 506 38.85 -32.50 40.72
N SER A 507 38.10 -31.37 40.74
CA SER A 507 37.01 -30.76 41.56
C SER A 507 37.45 -30.15 42.92
N PHE A 508 36.78 -29.17 43.59
CA PHE A 508 35.44 -28.53 43.43
C PHE A 508 35.35 -27.17 44.24
N PHE A 509 34.41 -26.25 43.92
CA PHE A 509 33.96 -25.06 44.73
C PHE A 509 35.01 -23.93 45.01
N SER A 510 34.78 -22.71 45.55
CA SER A 510 33.64 -21.77 45.88
C SER A 510 34.24 -20.37 46.22
N SER A 511 33.55 -19.23 46.52
CA SER A 511 32.26 -18.57 46.15
C SER A 511 32.15 -17.19 46.88
N SER A 512 31.33 -16.23 46.38
CA SER A 512 30.90 -14.95 47.05
C SER A 512 31.97 -13.84 47.29
N SER A 513 31.69 -12.53 47.48
CA SER A 513 30.55 -11.61 47.14
C SER A 513 30.88 -10.13 47.51
N SER A 514 30.29 -9.12 46.83
CA SER A 514 30.17 -7.70 47.27
C SER A 514 31.46 -6.82 47.32
N SER A 515 31.49 -5.47 47.23
CA SER A 515 30.57 -4.43 46.71
C SER A 515 31.26 -3.04 46.62
N CYS A 516 30.69 -2.11 45.82
CA CYS A 516 30.72 -0.62 45.94
C CYS A 516 31.88 0.30 45.44
N THR A 517 31.43 1.46 44.92
CA THR A 517 31.96 2.86 44.97
C THR A 517 32.99 3.46 43.97
N THR A 518 32.48 4.47 43.23
CA THR A 518 33.06 5.80 42.83
C THR A 518 34.24 5.97 41.85
N ALA A 519 33.86 6.34 40.61
CA ALA A 519 34.26 7.56 39.86
C ALA A 519 35.72 8.08 39.81
N THR A 520 36.26 8.23 38.60
CA THR A 520 36.73 9.53 38.03
C THR A 520 36.94 9.43 36.51
N SER A 521 37.39 10.53 35.87
CA SER A 521 37.20 10.80 34.44
C SER A 521 38.45 10.75 33.55
N SER A 522 38.21 10.51 32.25
CA SER A 522 38.77 11.22 31.06
C SER A 522 39.63 10.44 30.05
N SER A 523 39.45 10.86 28.78
CA SER A 523 40.30 10.68 27.58
C SER A 523 40.61 9.28 27.00
N SER A 524 40.09 9.09 25.77
CA SER A 524 40.74 8.47 24.58
C SER A 524 41.39 7.08 24.64
N SER A 525 40.93 6.17 23.77
CA SER A 525 41.74 5.69 22.63
C SER A 525 40.97 4.73 21.71
N SER A 526 41.42 4.64 20.45
CA SER A 526 40.99 3.63 19.49
C SER A 526 41.91 2.40 19.57
N ALA A 527 41.35 1.21 19.79
CA ALA A 527 42.13 -0.04 19.70
C ALA A 527 41.28 -1.27 19.34
N LEU A 528 41.63 -1.91 18.23
CA LEU A 528 41.32 -3.32 18.00
C LEU A 528 42.27 -4.18 18.86
N LYS A 529 41.76 -4.99 19.81
CA LYS A 529 42.45 -6.22 20.24
C LYS A 529 41.56 -7.24 20.95
N HIS A 530 41.82 -8.50 20.59
CA HIS A 530 41.13 -9.73 20.92
C HIS A 530 40.95 -10.06 22.43
N ARG A 531 39.70 -10.45 22.77
CA ARG A 531 39.27 -11.79 23.31
C ARG A 531 40.03 -12.43 24.50
N PRO A 532 39.31 -13.07 25.44
CA PRO A 532 38.56 -14.32 25.17
C PRO A 532 37.04 -14.16 25.35
N SER A 533 36.11 -14.93 24.75
CA SER A 533 36.07 -16.28 24.13
C SER A 533 35.83 -17.46 25.09
N VAL A 534 34.94 -18.38 24.67
CA VAL A 534 34.50 -19.67 25.28
C VAL A 534 33.25 -19.55 26.17
N ARG A 535 32.15 -20.29 25.95
CA ARG A 535 31.64 -21.15 24.83
C ARG A 535 30.10 -20.95 24.81
N GLY A 536 29.33 -21.22 23.75
CA GLY A 536 29.49 -22.18 22.65
C GLY A 536 28.58 -23.39 22.90
N SER A 537 27.37 -23.41 22.31
CA SER A 537 27.04 -24.23 21.11
C SER A 537 26.58 -25.67 21.45
N ARG A 538 25.63 -26.31 20.75
CA ARG A 538 24.79 -25.95 19.57
C ARG A 538 23.61 -26.95 19.48
N PRO A 539 22.49 -26.63 18.80
CA PRO A 539 21.55 -27.64 18.28
C PRO A 539 22.05 -28.27 16.97
N MET A 540 21.65 -29.50 16.63
CA MET A 540 21.87 -30.06 15.28
C MET A 540 20.94 -31.24 14.92
N SER A 541 20.64 -31.34 13.62
CA SER A 541 20.09 -32.47 12.85
C SER A 541 18.64 -32.92 13.07
N MET A 542 17.89 -32.93 11.97
CA MET A 542 16.83 -33.91 11.71
C MET A 542 17.46 -35.23 11.24
N TYR A 543 16.81 -36.38 11.49
CA TYR A 543 16.20 -37.24 10.45
C TYR A 543 15.48 -38.47 11.07
N GLU A 544 14.30 -38.78 10.52
CA GLU A 544 13.60 -40.08 10.42
C GLU A 544 13.12 -40.96 11.61
N THR A 545 11.87 -41.43 11.44
CA THR A 545 11.23 -42.72 11.83
C THR A 545 11.24 -43.23 13.28
N GLY A 546 10.09 -43.76 13.73
CA GLY A 546 10.07 -44.77 14.81
C GLY A 546 8.82 -44.80 15.70
N SER A 547 7.82 -45.57 15.27
CA SER A 547 6.65 -46.03 16.04
C SER A 547 6.86 -46.39 17.54
N GLY A 548 5.86 -46.11 18.39
CA GLY A 548 5.38 -47.13 19.34
C GLY A 548 5.08 -46.74 20.81
N LEU A 549 3.86 -47.10 21.23
CA LEU A 549 3.47 -47.58 22.59
C LEU A 549 3.46 -46.63 23.82
N LYS A 550 2.24 -46.46 24.34
CA LYS A 550 1.85 -46.20 25.75
C LYS A 550 2.17 -47.42 26.66
N PRO A 551 1.94 -47.37 27.99
CA PRO A 551 1.92 -46.26 28.97
C PRO A 551 2.81 -46.56 30.21
N TYR A 552 2.78 -45.72 31.27
CA TYR A 552 2.45 -46.16 32.64
C TYR A 552 2.18 -44.96 33.59
N LEU A 553 1.36 -45.19 34.62
CA LEU A 553 1.10 -44.28 35.76
C LEU A 553 1.44 -45.03 37.07
N PRO A 554 1.88 -44.30 38.11
CA PRO A 554 1.06 -44.14 39.32
C PRO A 554 0.96 -42.65 39.72
N ARG A 555 -0.12 -42.09 40.29
CA ARG A 555 -1.21 -42.54 41.21
C ARG A 555 -0.80 -42.56 42.70
N GLY A 556 -1.54 -41.79 43.50
CA GLY A 556 -1.33 -41.56 44.94
C GLY A 556 -0.92 -40.10 45.22
N GLU A 557 -1.48 -39.38 46.20
CA GLU A 557 -2.70 -39.64 46.97
C GLU A 557 -3.25 -38.32 47.58
N THR A 558 -4.51 -38.27 48.01
CA THR A 558 -5.19 -37.05 48.52
C THR A 558 -5.54 -37.12 49.99
N PRO A 559 -5.59 -35.96 50.69
CA PRO A 559 -6.71 -35.70 51.62
C PRO A 559 -7.46 -34.38 51.33
N TYR A 560 -8.76 -34.35 51.70
CA TYR A 560 -9.64 -33.17 51.81
C TYR A 560 -9.60 -32.60 53.27
N PRO A 561 -10.07 -31.36 53.53
CA PRO A 561 -11.52 -31.01 53.72
C PRO A 561 -12.04 -30.04 52.61
N GLU A 562 -13.34 -29.89 52.28
CA GLU A 562 -14.55 -29.58 53.08
C GLU A 562 -14.53 -28.15 53.70
N ASP A 563 -15.58 -27.31 53.62
CA ASP A 563 -16.94 -27.48 53.04
C ASP A 563 -17.62 -26.12 52.69
N LEU A 564 -18.91 -26.16 52.33
CA LEU A 564 -19.96 -25.11 52.23
C LEU A 564 -20.18 -24.37 50.88
N LEU A 565 -21.26 -24.78 50.21
CA LEU A 565 -22.11 -23.95 49.32
C LEU A 565 -23.31 -23.38 50.10
N PRO A 566 -24.06 -22.44 49.51
CA PRO A 566 -25.49 -22.71 49.28
C PRO A 566 -25.96 -22.47 47.84
N THR A 567 -27.00 -23.22 47.44
CA THR A 567 -27.65 -23.19 46.11
C THR A 567 -29.14 -22.84 46.23
N LEU A 568 -29.66 -21.91 45.43
CA LEU A 568 -31.08 -21.73 45.05
C LEU A 568 -31.16 -20.80 43.81
N GLN A 569 -32.22 -20.74 42.98
CA GLN A 569 -32.97 -21.81 42.27
C GLN A 569 -33.54 -21.18 40.95
N HIS A 570 -34.50 -21.80 40.25
CA HIS A 570 -34.90 -21.45 38.87
C HIS A 570 -36.42 -21.23 38.67
N PHE A 571 -36.79 -20.17 37.91
CA PHE A 571 -38.06 -20.02 37.14
C PHE A 571 -39.39 -20.00 37.96
N PRO A 572 -40.60 -19.71 37.39
CA PRO A 572 -41.05 -19.63 35.98
C PRO A 572 -41.79 -18.31 35.56
N PRO A 573 -42.29 -18.17 34.31
CA PRO A 573 -42.90 -16.94 33.79
C PRO A 573 -44.45 -16.96 33.75
N HIS A 574 -45.07 -15.80 33.49
CA HIS A 574 -46.52 -15.68 33.23
C HIS A 574 -46.86 -14.83 31.99
N THR A 575 -47.99 -15.15 31.37
CA THR A 575 -48.54 -14.55 30.14
C THR A 575 -49.93 -13.94 30.38
N SER A 576 -50.26 -12.84 29.72
CA SER A 576 -51.65 -12.37 29.55
C SER A 576 -51.85 -11.68 28.20
N LYS A 577 -53.12 -11.59 27.75
CA LYS A 577 -53.55 -11.26 26.39
C LYS A 577 -54.79 -10.34 26.46
N MET A 578 -55.19 -9.76 25.30
CA MET A 578 -56.47 -9.04 25.06
C MET A 578 -56.60 -7.67 25.79
N GLU A 579 -57.37 -6.67 25.33
CA GLU A 579 -58.04 -6.32 24.05
C GLU A 579 -58.22 -4.76 24.04
N LYS A 580 -58.02 -4.01 22.94
CA LYS A 580 -58.85 -3.76 21.72
C LYS A 580 -60.02 -2.76 21.93
N GLN A 581 -60.28 -1.95 20.90
CA GLN A 581 -61.36 -0.93 20.72
C GLN A 581 -61.10 0.49 21.28
N SER A 582 -61.74 1.59 20.80
CA SER A 582 -62.17 2.02 19.43
C SER A 582 -62.84 3.42 19.46
N SER A 583 -62.39 4.36 18.62
CA SER A 583 -63.14 5.51 18.02
C SER A 583 -62.12 6.43 17.29
N VAL A 584 -62.23 6.87 16.04
CA VAL A 584 -63.31 7.00 15.02
C VAL A 584 -64.30 8.14 15.26
N LEU A 585 -64.23 9.15 14.38
CA LEU A 585 -65.24 10.12 13.89
C LEU A 585 -64.46 11.04 12.87
N ASP A 586 -64.97 11.50 11.72
CA ASP A 586 -66.05 11.03 10.83
C ASP A 586 -65.93 11.78 9.47
N GLY A 587 -66.63 11.36 8.40
CA GLY A 587 -66.81 12.18 7.18
C GLY A 587 -66.77 11.46 5.82
N ASP A 588 -67.86 10.78 5.45
CA ASP A 588 -68.07 10.10 4.15
C ASP A 588 -68.83 10.95 3.09
N TYR A 589 -69.04 10.35 1.89
CA TYR A 589 -69.99 10.72 0.80
C TYR A 589 -69.57 11.82 -0.21
N ASP A 590 -69.81 11.70 -1.53
CA ASP A 590 -70.25 10.56 -2.37
C ASP A 590 -69.74 10.70 -3.84
N ASN A 591 -70.07 9.73 -4.69
CA ASN A 591 -69.62 9.52 -6.06
C ASN A 591 -70.58 10.14 -7.11
N THR A 592 -70.11 10.47 -8.32
CA THR A 592 -70.42 9.74 -9.59
C THR A 592 -70.09 10.49 -10.90
N LEU A 593 -69.84 9.70 -11.96
CA LEU A 593 -69.91 9.96 -13.42
C LEU A 593 -68.85 10.85 -14.14
N ASN A 594 -68.17 10.20 -15.11
CA ASN A 594 -67.77 10.69 -16.45
C ASN A 594 -66.72 11.83 -16.57
N ASP A 595 -65.78 11.86 -17.53
CA ASP A 595 -65.40 10.98 -18.66
C ASP A 595 -63.91 11.25 -19.02
N ALA A 596 -63.10 10.37 -19.64
CA ALA A 596 -63.21 8.91 -19.88
C ALA A 596 -61.84 8.33 -20.33
N ASP A 597 -61.64 7.02 -20.14
CA ASP A 597 -61.15 5.98 -21.09
C ASP A 597 -59.90 6.19 -22.00
N LEU A 598 -58.99 5.22 -22.20
CA LEU A 598 -58.78 3.88 -21.62
C LEU A 598 -57.32 3.37 -21.87
N GLU A 599 -56.86 2.41 -21.07
CA GLU A 599 -56.06 1.16 -21.33
C GLU A 599 -55.31 0.88 -22.67
N ASP A 600 -54.35 -0.07 -22.78
CA ASP A 600 -53.60 -0.97 -21.86
C ASP A 600 -52.30 -1.46 -22.58
N SER A 601 -51.45 -2.18 -21.84
CA SER A 601 -50.38 -3.10 -22.23
C SER A 601 -50.38 -3.67 -23.67
N GLY A 602 -49.20 -3.73 -24.29
CA GLY A 602 -48.99 -4.40 -25.57
C GLY A 602 -47.58 -4.98 -25.73
N ALA A 603 -47.47 -6.21 -26.26
CA ALA A 603 -46.21 -6.91 -26.45
C ALA A 603 -45.97 -7.33 -27.92
N ALA A 604 -44.72 -7.71 -28.20
CA ALA A 604 -44.26 -8.51 -29.34
C ALA A 604 -44.22 -7.91 -30.78
N ARG A 605 -42.97 -7.72 -31.24
CA ARG A 605 -42.38 -8.17 -32.53
C ARG A 605 -43.03 -7.80 -33.90
N ARG A 606 -42.14 -7.22 -34.73
CA ARG A 606 -42.01 -7.28 -36.22
C ARG A 606 -42.92 -6.38 -37.08
N GLY A 607 -42.26 -5.59 -37.94
CA GLY A 607 -42.81 -4.99 -39.15
C GLY A 607 -41.73 -4.20 -39.91
N ARG A 608 -41.54 -4.45 -41.22
CA ARG A 608 -40.64 -3.69 -42.12
C ARG A 608 -41.31 -3.61 -43.49
N LEU A 609 -41.18 -2.44 -44.14
CA LEU A 609 -41.44 -2.07 -45.57
C LEU A 609 -42.39 -0.84 -45.66
N ARG A 610 -42.49 -0.04 -46.75
CA ARG A 610 -41.49 0.59 -47.67
C ARG A 610 -42.25 1.49 -48.69
N SER A 611 -41.97 2.80 -48.74
CA SER A 611 -42.07 3.72 -49.91
C SER A 611 -43.43 3.96 -50.65
N SER A 612 -43.74 5.22 -51.02
CA SER A 612 -43.72 5.74 -52.43
C SER A 612 -44.55 7.03 -52.68
N GLY A 613 -44.11 7.90 -53.61
CA GLY A 613 -44.81 9.10 -54.14
C GLY A 613 -43.92 10.38 -54.10
N TRP A 614 -43.24 10.85 -55.16
CA TRP A 614 -43.69 11.52 -56.41
C TRP A 614 -44.46 12.84 -56.14
N LEU A 615 -44.20 14.01 -56.73
CA LEU A 615 -43.41 14.48 -57.91
C LEU A 615 -42.31 15.50 -57.46
N GLY A 616 -41.46 16.19 -58.24
CA GLY A 616 -41.37 16.47 -59.69
C GLY A 616 -41.95 17.85 -60.06
N GLU A 617 -41.28 18.77 -60.77
CA GLU A 617 -39.90 18.78 -61.31
C GLU A 617 -39.46 20.22 -61.76
N THR A 618 -38.31 20.36 -62.46
CA THR A 618 -37.69 21.57 -63.06
C THR A 618 -36.88 22.52 -62.14
N GLY A 619 -35.94 23.29 -62.73
CA GLY A 619 -35.09 24.25 -62.02
C GLY A 619 -34.44 25.28 -62.95
N SER A 620 -33.91 26.36 -62.35
CA SER A 620 -33.21 27.47 -63.04
C SER A 620 -32.08 28.06 -62.16
N ILE A 621 -30.93 28.32 -62.78
CA ILE A 621 -29.66 28.90 -62.28
C ILE A 621 -29.03 29.63 -63.50
N PRO A 622 -28.21 30.71 -63.40
CA PRO A 622 -27.72 31.50 -62.26
C PRO A 622 -28.03 33.02 -62.35
N GLU A 623 -27.58 33.79 -61.34
CA GLU A 623 -26.66 34.96 -61.43
C GLU A 623 -26.44 35.48 -59.98
N LEU A 624 -25.26 35.30 -59.36
CA LEU A 624 -24.08 36.19 -59.40
C LEU A 624 -24.44 37.62 -58.93
N ASN A 625 -24.06 38.12 -57.74
CA ASN A 625 -22.82 37.89 -56.97
C ASN A 625 -22.97 38.10 -55.43
N ASP A 626 -21.96 37.64 -54.69
CA ASP A 626 -21.39 38.20 -53.43
C ASP A 626 -22.33 38.71 -52.32
N LEU A 627 -22.62 37.81 -51.37
CA LEU A 627 -22.42 38.12 -49.95
C LEU A 627 -21.76 36.93 -49.25
N GLU A 628 -20.56 37.13 -48.71
CA GLU A 628 -19.89 36.16 -47.85
C GLU A 628 -20.59 36.14 -46.47
N ALA A 629 -21.34 35.07 -46.20
CA ALA A 629 -21.75 34.74 -44.84
C ALA A 629 -20.68 33.84 -44.21
N GLU A 630 -19.83 34.41 -43.36
CA GLU A 630 -18.81 33.66 -42.64
C GLU A 630 -19.44 32.62 -41.70
N CYS A 631 -19.36 31.34 -42.06
CA CYS A 631 -19.53 30.27 -41.10
C CYS A 631 -18.24 30.13 -40.28
N ASP A 632 -18.35 30.39 -38.98
CA ASP A 632 -17.27 30.28 -38.00
C ASP A 632 -16.46 28.98 -38.15
N PRO A 633 -15.12 29.04 -38.35
CA PRO A 633 -14.26 27.87 -38.55
C PRO A 633 -13.77 27.25 -37.23
N SER A 634 -14.55 27.38 -36.15
CA SER A 634 -14.20 26.87 -34.81
C SER A 634 -14.05 25.34 -34.80
N LEU A 635 -13.17 24.88 -33.91
CA LEU A 635 -12.97 23.46 -33.63
C LEU A 635 -14.09 22.95 -32.71
N PRO A 636 -14.45 21.66 -32.77
CA PRO A 636 -15.42 21.09 -31.83
C PRO A 636 -14.93 21.20 -30.38
N SER A 637 -15.89 21.28 -29.46
CA SER A 637 -15.59 21.36 -28.03
C SER A 637 -14.75 20.16 -27.59
N THR A 638 -13.77 20.41 -26.72
CA THR A 638 -12.90 19.34 -26.18
C THR A 638 -13.74 18.28 -25.45
N GLU A 639 -14.82 18.69 -24.79
CA GLU A 639 -15.77 17.80 -24.12
C GLU A 639 -16.52 16.88 -25.09
N ASP A 640 -16.96 17.38 -26.26
CA ASP A 640 -17.60 16.56 -27.29
C ASP A 640 -16.66 15.50 -27.87
N VAL A 641 -15.40 15.87 -28.12
CA VAL A 641 -14.38 14.94 -28.65
C VAL A 641 -14.02 13.88 -27.60
N ILE A 642 -13.96 14.24 -26.31
CA ILE A 642 -13.81 13.29 -25.20
C ILE A 642 -15.03 12.35 -25.14
N ARG A 643 -16.26 12.90 -25.11
CA ARG A 643 -17.52 12.13 -25.03
C ARG A 643 -17.70 11.14 -26.18
N LYS A 644 -17.32 11.52 -27.41
CA LYS A 644 -17.31 10.59 -28.56
C LYS A 644 -16.17 9.56 -28.45
N THR A 645 -15.00 9.93 -27.93
CA THR A 645 -13.89 9.00 -27.66
C THR A 645 -14.26 7.95 -26.60
N GLU A 646 -14.99 8.32 -25.55
CA GLU A 646 -15.53 7.40 -24.55
C GLU A 646 -16.53 6.42 -25.18
N GLN A 647 -17.43 6.89 -26.04
CA GLN A 647 -18.36 6.03 -26.76
C GLN A 647 -17.65 5.06 -27.73
N ILE A 648 -16.54 5.48 -28.35
CA ILE A 648 -15.69 4.59 -29.16
C ILE A 648 -14.98 3.56 -28.28
N THR A 649 -14.35 3.95 -27.16
CA THR A 649 -13.64 3.01 -26.29
C THR A 649 -14.58 2.01 -25.61
N LYS A 650 -15.80 2.40 -25.24
CA LYS A 650 -16.85 1.49 -24.76
C LYS A 650 -17.22 0.42 -25.81
N ASN A 651 -17.46 0.82 -27.06
CA ASN A 651 -17.75 -0.13 -28.13
C ASN A 651 -16.55 -1.05 -28.43
N ILE A 652 -15.31 -0.57 -28.27
CA ILE A 652 -14.09 -1.38 -28.35
C ILE A 652 -13.99 -2.39 -27.19
N GLN A 653 -14.32 -2.00 -25.96
CA GLN A 653 -14.32 -2.94 -24.81
C GLN A 653 -15.30 -4.10 -25.00
N GLU A 654 -16.46 -3.85 -25.62
CA GLU A 654 -17.43 -4.90 -25.96
C GLU A 654 -16.89 -5.83 -27.07
N LEU A 655 -16.22 -5.30 -28.10
CA LEU A 655 -15.54 -6.09 -29.12
C LEU A 655 -14.42 -6.96 -28.53
N LEU A 656 -13.57 -6.40 -27.68
CA LEU A 656 -12.47 -7.13 -27.03
C LEU A 656 -13.00 -8.23 -26.09
N ARG A 657 -14.12 -8.00 -25.39
CA ARG A 657 -14.82 -9.03 -24.63
C ARG A 657 -15.33 -10.15 -25.53
N ALA A 658 -15.98 -9.81 -26.66
CA ALA A 658 -16.43 -10.81 -27.62
C ALA A 658 -15.27 -11.64 -28.20
N ALA A 659 -14.11 -11.03 -28.42
CA ALA A 659 -12.89 -11.73 -28.85
C ALA A 659 -12.36 -12.69 -27.76
N GLN A 660 -12.28 -12.25 -26.50
CA GLN A 660 -11.89 -13.11 -25.36
C GLN A 660 -12.85 -14.29 -25.15
N GLU A 661 -14.15 -14.06 -25.34
CA GLU A 661 -15.20 -15.07 -25.24
C GLU A 661 -15.37 -15.94 -26.50
N ASN A 662 -14.52 -15.75 -27.54
CA ASN A 662 -14.59 -16.43 -28.85
C ASN A 662 -15.97 -16.35 -29.55
N LYS A 663 -16.65 -15.21 -29.40
CA LYS A 663 -17.99 -14.95 -29.96
C LYS A 663 -17.91 -14.23 -31.31
N HIS A 664 -17.40 -14.92 -32.33
CA HIS A 664 -17.15 -14.36 -33.66
C HIS A 664 -18.40 -13.74 -34.31
N ASP A 665 -19.60 -14.30 -34.09
CA ASP A 665 -20.89 -13.73 -34.53
C ASP A 665 -21.13 -12.28 -34.06
N SER A 666 -20.53 -11.89 -32.92
CA SER A 666 -20.67 -10.55 -32.35
C SER A 666 -19.70 -9.53 -32.96
N PHE A 667 -18.72 -9.96 -33.77
CA PHE A 667 -17.69 -9.07 -34.32
C PHE A 667 -18.26 -8.04 -35.29
N VAL A 668 -19.15 -8.44 -36.21
CA VAL A 668 -19.77 -7.53 -37.18
C VAL A 668 -20.67 -6.48 -36.50
N PRO A 669 -21.63 -6.83 -35.62
CA PRO A 669 -22.42 -5.84 -34.88
C PRO A 669 -21.60 -4.90 -33.97
N CYS A 670 -20.43 -5.32 -33.49
CA CYS A 670 -19.53 -4.44 -32.74
C CYS A 670 -18.76 -3.50 -33.68
N ALA A 671 -18.22 -3.99 -34.80
CA ALA A 671 -17.54 -3.16 -35.80
C ALA A 671 -18.46 -2.12 -36.44
N GLU A 672 -19.74 -2.42 -36.64
CA GLU A 672 -20.74 -1.46 -37.11
C GLU A 672 -20.96 -0.33 -36.09
N ARG A 673 -21.09 -0.64 -34.80
CA ARG A 673 -21.23 0.38 -33.74
C ARG A 673 -19.97 1.22 -33.55
N ILE A 674 -18.79 0.63 -33.68
CA ILE A 674 -17.51 1.36 -33.68
C ILE A 674 -17.45 2.32 -34.88
N HIS A 675 -17.83 1.86 -36.07
CA HIS A 675 -17.82 2.68 -37.29
C HIS A 675 -18.83 3.83 -37.23
N VAL A 676 -20.03 3.63 -36.67
CA VAL A 676 -21.00 4.72 -36.43
C VAL A 676 -20.42 5.74 -35.45
N ALA A 677 -19.88 5.32 -34.30
CA ALA A 677 -19.29 6.24 -33.33
C ALA A 677 -18.07 7.00 -33.89
N VAL A 678 -17.25 6.36 -34.73
CA VAL A 678 -16.15 7.00 -35.47
C VAL A 678 -16.67 8.00 -36.50
N SER A 679 -17.76 7.69 -37.22
CA SER A 679 -18.37 8.60 -38.20
C SER A 679 -18.99 9.81 -37.52
N GLU A 680 -19.65 9.63 -36.37
CA GLU A 680 -20.14 10.72 -35.52
C GLU A 680 -19.00 11.59 -34.98
N MET A 681 -17.87 11.00 -34.58
CA MET A 681 -16.72 11.78 -34.13
C MET A 681 -16.06 12.55 -35.27
N ALA A 682 -16.00 11.98 -36.48
CA ALA A 682 -15.51 12.69 -37.66
C ALA A 682 -16.45 13.82 -38.10
N ALA A 683 -17.76 13.67 -37.90
CA ALA A 683 -18.77 14.69 -38.20
C ALA A 683 -18.74 15.90 -37.27
N LEU A 684 -18.03 15.84 -36.12
CA LEU A 684 -17.75 17.00 -35.27
C LEU A 684 -16.79 18.00 -35.92
N PHE A 685 -16.01 17.60 -36.92
CA PHE A 685 -14.97 18.43 -37.52
C PHE A 685 -15.42 19.04 -38.86
N PRO A 686 -15.00 20.28 -39.19
CA PRO A 686 -15.28 20.86 -40.49
C PRO A 686 -14.66 20.03 -41.61
N LYS A 687 -15.32 19.98 -42.79
CA LYS A 687 -14.92 19.16 -43.96
C LYS A 687 -13.48 19.38 -44.47
N LYS A 688 -12.83 20.48 -44.05
CA LYS A 688 -11.40 20.75 -44.22
C LYS A 688 -10.84 21.32 -42.90
N PRO A 689 -10.37 20.49 -41.95
CA PRO A 689 -9.71 20.99 -40.74
C PRO A 689 -8.46 21.78 -41.12
N ARG A 690 -8.23 22.95 -40.50
CA ARG A 690 -7.04 23.79 -40.78
C ARG A 690 -5.76 23.05 -40.42
N SER A 691 -5.72 22.41 -39.24
CA SER A 691 -4.62 21.55 -38.78
C SER A 691 -4.44 20.29 -39.63
N GLU A 692 -3.21 20.04 -40.10
CA GLU A 692 -2.85 18.76 -40.74
C GLU A 692 -2.78 17.62 -39.72
N MET A 693 -2.48 17.90 -38.44
CA MET A 693 -2.45 16.86 -37.40
C MET A 693 -3.84 16.28 -37.16
N VAL A 694 -4.87 17.12 -37.02
CA VAL A 694 -6.28 16.69 -36.99
C VAL A 694 -6.64 15.91 -38.26
N ARG A 695 -6.20 16.39 -39.43
CA ARG A 695 -6.47 15.78 -40.73
C ARG A 695 -5.86 14.39 -40.88
N ILE A 696 -4.62 14.18 -40.40
CA ILE A 696 -3.95 12.88 -40.36
C ILE A 696 -4.67 11.93 -39.39
N ALA A 697 -4.97 12.40 -38.17
CA ALA A 697 -5.59 11.57 -37.14
C ALA A 697 -7.03 11.16 -37.51
N LEU A 698 -7.83 12.03 -38.13
CA LEU A 698 -9.15 11.70 -38.67
C LEU A 698 -9.09 10.67 -39.82
N ARG A 699 -8.13 10.82 -40.75
CA ARG A 699 -7.89 9.83 -41.82
C ARG A 699 -7.55 8.46 -41.21
N LEU A 700 -6.64 8.42 -40.25
CA LEU A 700 -6.21 7.19 -39.57
C LEU A 700 -7.37 6.52 -38.81
N LEU A 701 -8.12 7.28 -38.02
CA LEU A 701 -9.30 6.79 -37.30
C LEU A 701 -10.33 6.15 -38.27
N THR A 702 -10.63 6.86 -39.37
CA THR A 702 -11.62 6.41 -40.36
C THR A 702 -11.14 5.18 -41.12
N SER A 703 -9.87 5.14 -41.54
CA SER A 703 -9.31 3.99 -42.26
C SER A 703 -9.20 2.74 -41.37
N SER A 704 -8.81 2.89 -40.11
CA SER A 704 -8.79 1.78 -39.15
C SER A 704 -10.18 1.26 -38.82
N ALA A 705 -11.21 2.12 -38.78
CA ALA A 705 -12.61 1.69 -38.63
C ALA A 705 -13.15 0.95 -39.87
N GLN A 706 -12.78 1.36 -41.08
CA GLN A 706 -13.11 0.64 -42.32
C GLN A 706 -12.38 -0.71 -42.39
N ARG A 707 -11.09 -0.75 -42.04
CA ARG A 707 -10.28 -1.98 -41.94
C ARG A 707 -10.86 -2.94 -40.92
N LEU A 708 -11.26 -2.46 -39.73
CA LEU A 708 -11.95 -3.27 -38.73
C LEU A 708 -13.22 -3.92 -39.29
N GLN A 709 -14.06 -3.17 -40.01
CA GLN A 709 -15.24 -3.74 -40.66
C GLN A 709 -14.88 -4.81 -41.71
N SER A 710 -13.80 -4.64 -42.47
CA SER A 710 -13.37 -5.68 -43.43
C SER A 710 -12.84 -6.94 -42.73
N GLU A 711 -12.09 -6.80 -41.63
CA GLU A 711 -11.60 -7.96 -40.85
C GLU A 711 -12.76 -8.69 -40.14
N CYS A 712 -13.67 -7.97 -39.50
CA CYS A 712 -14.86 -8.58 -38.89
C CYS A 712 -15.77 -9.28 -39.92
N ARG A 713 -15.79 -8.85 -41.19
CA ARG A 713 -16.51 -9.56 -42.26
C ARG A 713 -15.84 -10.87 -42.68
N LYS A 714 -14.52 -11.01 -42.55
CA LYS A 714 -13.81 -12.30 -42.76
C LYS A 714 -14.11 -13.32 -41.67
N ALA A 715 -14.65 -12.91 -40.51
CA ALA A 715 -15.11 -13.81 -39.47
C ALA A 715 -16.44 -14.51 -39.81
N VAL A 716 -17.14 -14.10 -40.88
CA VAL A 716 -18.36 -14.73 -41.36
C VAL A 716 -18.00 -15.73 -42.47
N PRO A 717 -18.39 -17.02 -42.38
CA PRO A 717 -18.15 -17.99 -43.44
C PRO A 717 -18.85 -17.59 -44.76
N ALA A 718 -18.08 -17.44 -45.83
CA ALA A 718 -18.62 -17.37 -47.18
C ALA A 718 -18.86 -18.78 -47.73
N GLU A 719 -20.04 -19.06 -48.27
CA GLU A 719 -20.34 -20.37 -48.86
C GLU A 719 -19.37 -20.70 -50.00
N GLY A 720 -18.68 -21.84 -49.89
CA GLY A 720 -17.71 -22.34 -50.87
C GLY A 720 -16.26 -21.88 -50.69
N GLY A 721 -15.93 -21.05 -49.70
CA GLY A 721 -14.55 -20.66 -49.40
C GLY A 721 -13.80 -21.64 -48.49
N PRO A 722 -12.45 -21.69 -48.52
CA PRO A 722 -11.67 -22.33 -47.46
C PRO A 722 -11.88 -21.59 -46.13
N SER A 723 -11.95 -22.34 -45.02
CA SER A 723 -12.20 -21.76 -43.70
C SER A 723 -11.08 -20.79 -43.29
N PRO A 724 -11.39 -19.53 -42.93
CA PRO A 724 -10.39 -18.59 -42.44
C PRO A 724 -9.79 -19.03 -41.11
N ASP A 725 -8.51 -18.70 -40.88
CA ASP A 725 -7.88 -18.87 -39.57
C ASP A 725 -8.50 -17.88 -38.57
N MET A 726 -9.37 -18.40 -37.70
CA MET A 726 -10.08 -17.59 -36.73
C MET A 726 -9.19 -17.04 -35.61
N GLN A 727 -8.01 -17.61 -35.36
CA GLN A 727 -7.04 -17.00 -34.44
C GLN A 727 -6.39 -15.77 -35.09
N LEU A 728 -5.94 -15.90 -36.34
CA LEU A 728 -5.39 -14.78 -37.12
C LEU A 728 -6.41 -13.65 -37.32
N VAL A 729 -7.66 -13.97 -37.69
CA VAL A 729 -8.74 -12.97 -37.82
C VAL A 729 -9.01 -12.29 -36.47
N THR A 730 -9.05 -13.04 -35.36
CA THR A 730 -9.24 -12.45 -34.02
C THR A 730 -8.08 -11.51 -33.65
N GLN A 731 -6.83 -11.89 -33.93
CA GLN A 731 -5.66 -11.03 -33.71
C GLN A 731 -5.71 -9.75 -34.56
N GLN A 732 -6.11 -9.86 -35.84
CA GLN A 732 -6.25 -8.71 -36.74
C GLN A 732 -7.38 -7.76 -36.30
N VAL A 733 -8.51 -8.30 -35.82
CA VAL A 733 -9.62 -7.53 -35.24
C VAL A 733 -9.18 -6.78 -33.96
N ILE A 734 -8.43 -7.45 -33.08
CA ILE A 734 -7.84 -6.84 -31.87
C ILE A 734 -6.87 -5.70 -32.24
N GLN A 735 -5.98 -5.91 -33.23
CA GLN A 735 -5.06 -4.86 -33.68
C GLN A 735 -5.79 -3.65 -34.23
N CYS A 736 -6.79 -3.84 -35.10
CA CYS A 736 -7.60 -2.73 -35.62
C CYS A 736 -8.31 -1.95 -34.50
N ALA A 737 -8.75 -2.62 -33.43
CA ALA A 737 -9.35 -1.96 -32.27
C ALA A 737 -8.32 -1.10 -31.49
N TYR A 738 -7.08 -1.58 -31.32
CA TYR A 738 -5.99 -0.76 -30.76
C TYR A 738 -5.62 0.43 -31.67
N ASP A 739 -5.57 0.24 -32.98
CA ASP A 739 -5.27 1.31 -33.95
C ASP A 739 -6.31 2.45 -33.87
N ILE A 740 -7.61 2.11 -33.74
CA ILE A 740 -8.71 3.07 -33.53
C ILE A 740 -8.58 3.78 -32.18
N ALA A 741 -8.32 3.05 -31.09
CA ALA A 741 -8.15 3.65 -29.76
C ALA A 741 -6.96 4.62 -29.70
N LYS A 742 -5.85 4.29 -30.38
CA LYS A 742 -4.67 5.15 -30.53
C LYS A 742 -5.01 6.45 -31.28
N ALA A 743 -5.69 6.33 -32.43
CA ALA A 743 -6.11 7.48 -33.23
C ALA A 743 -7.12 8.40 -32.50
N ALA A 744 -8.07 7.82 -31.77
CA ALA A 744 -9.03 8.57 -30.96
C ALA A 744 -8.34 9.34 -29.82
N LYS A 745 -7.41 8.70 -29.11
CA LYS A 745 -6.59 9.38 -28.08
C LYS A 745 -5.71 10.49 -28.67
N GLN A 746 -5.16 10.29 -29.86
CA GLN A 746 -4.41 11.33 -30.57
C GLN A 746 -5.31 12.53 -30.91
N LEU A 747 -6.54 12.31 -31.41
CA LEU A 747 -7.49 13.39 -31.67
C LEU A 747 -7.80 14.20 -30.41
N VAL A 748 -8.15 13.57 -29.29
CA VAL A 748 -8.33 14.26 -27.99
C VAL A 748 -7.09 15.08 -27.63
N THR A 749 -5.89 14.51 -27.77
CA THR A 749 -4.62 15.19 -27.42
C THR A 749 -4.31 16.39 -28.33
N ILE A 750 -4.80 16.38 -29.57
CA ILE A 750 -4.65 17.49 -30.51
C ILE A 750 -5.71 18.56 -30.20
N THR A 751 -6.99 18.20 -30.04
CA THR A 751 -8.04 19.19 -29.74
C THR A 751 -7.90 19.81 -28.36
N THR A 752 -7.34 19.11 -27.36
CA THR A 752 -7.00 19.74 -26.07
C THR A 752 -5.96 20.85 -26.22
N LYS A 753 -5.03 20.72 -27.20
CA LYS A 753 -3.97 21.71 -27.45
C LYS A 753 -4.43 22.84 -28.37
N GLU A 754 -5.19 22.51 -29.41
CA GLU A 754 -5.70 23.51 -30.38
C GLU A 754 -6.87 24.34 -29.82
N ASN A 755 -7.47 23.93 -28.70
CA ASN A 755 -8.46 24.72 -27.94
C ASN A 755 -7.87 25.39 -26.66
N SER A 756 -6.55 25.32 -26.44
CA SER A 756 -5.86 25.95 -25.29
C SER A 756 -4.85 27.03 -25.70
N ASN A 757 -4.80 27.35 -26.99
CA ASN A 757 -3.99 28.40 -27.63
C ASN A 757 -4.92 29.36 -28.40
#